data_AF-W1UCP2-F1
#
_entry.id   AF-W1UCP2-F1
#
_cell.length_a   1.000
_cell.length_b   1.000
_cell.length_c   1.000
_cell.angle_alpha   90.00
_cell.angle_beta   90.00
_cell.angle_gamma   90.00
#
_symmetry.space_group_name_H-M   'P 1'
#
loop_
_entity.id
_entity.type
_entity.pdbx_description
1 polymer ?
#
loop_
_entity_poly.entity_id
_entity_poly.type
_entity_poly.pdbx_seq_one_letter_code
_entity_poly.pdbx_strand_id
1 'polypeptide(L)'
;MGENKIGLKEKIKGKNKLIFFLSDYKKDAVSEDYEYKPESKKIKGEQTPDAPTKYFINCLKEKGETLDSILCITSFRANGGKDGTENNYNKNAYKHYERMIETFYKDELKEENRPKLERICFDYDFEKNTNIEENDRYKRLFESIDQHLEKGDEQHEPDNIYIDYTSGMRDISFLIILIIRYLENIGIKCRGMIYSYRPPRGSNEIGNNKIVDLKSTYDLFELLNGVNEFTSFGKAKALSEYYKKISKKDSLNNANKKSNEEDREINQKDEAVEKINDLIDVMKRFSDVISLCMVQEIDNIMRQLQAGISEVKKVLNPDPNQKQEKSVIFTLENSMFYNLITQIENKFYIKDGKDITYIDIIRWCLDNDLIQQALTLYVEKIPQYYLDDKHKFYDIEEENLKATINNNNESKDYAHIFYTDIFSNIWYNKLNYPINQVKAEENQDYKNNEKINQIKNIIEKNKHQILSRENIFLENYGENIKKVIDKIYDIMNKIYRENQEVRIVRMKLSRNTQHMPKTEEKFINTFKVDNKLIGNILEEIGQINSIYNMKYLFVNKEKEYVLSRKINSIIILRKSDIKPPWLNNKINLNEFVELMEDYVYFKIMRNQINHASSDELKDEVINYLTAQGYKVDINEKGIKDEIKKIMYRSIDSIVSIAEKIEDNKENEDKSEQAAITSEA
;
A
#
# COMPACT_ATOMS: atom_id res chain seq x y z
N MET A 1 14.11 -31.50 33.33
CA MET A 1 13.15 -31.53 32.21
C MET A 1 13.97 -31.77 30.96
N GLY A 2 13.87 -32.97 30.38
CA GLY A 2 14.63 -33.35 29.20
C GLY A 2 14.11 -32.63 27.95
N GLU A 3 15.04 -32.10 27.16
CA GLU A 3 14.76 -31.54 25.85
C GLU A 3 14.34 -32.67 24.89
N ASN A 4 13.06 -32.66 24.51
CA ASN A 4 12.58 -33.45 23.39
C ASN A 4 13.18 -32.88 22.10
N LYS A 5 14.28 -33.48 21.64
CA LYS A 5 14.66 -33.44 20.22
C LYS A 5 13.59 -34.17 19.43
N ILE A 6 12.61 -33.43 18.90
CA ILE A 6 11.72 -33.91 17.86
C ILE A 6 12.60 -34.14 16.63
N GLY A 7 12.99 -35.39 16.39
CA GLY A 7 13.61 -35.79 15.13
C GLY A 7 12.64 -35.51 14.00
N LEU A 8 12.97 -34.56 13.13
CA LEU A 8 12.34 -34.41 11.82
C LEU A 8 12.50 -35.76 11.09
N LYS A 9 11.40 -36.53 10.96
CA LYS A 9 11.39 -37.69 10.08
C LYS A 9 11.64 -37.19 8.65
N GLU A 10 12.66 -37.73 7.98
CA GLU A 10 12.88 -37.48 6.56
C GLU A 10 11.63 -37.91 5.78
N LYS A 11 11.10 -37.01 4.95
CA LYS A 11 9.96 -37.31 4.09
C LYS A 11 10.37 -38.29 3.00
N ILE A 12 9.45 -39.14 2.57
CA ILE A 12 9.63 -39.98 1.39
C ILE A 12 9.74 -39.07 0.17
N LYS A 13 10.82 -39.20 -0.60
CA LYS A 13 11.05 -38.38 -1.80
C LYS A 13 9.97 -38.61 -2.86
N GLY A 14 9.56 -37.52 -3.51
CA GLY A 14 8.62 -37.55 -4.63
C GLY A 14 9.27 -38.16 -5.87
N LYS A 15 8.46 -38.71 -6.76
CA LYS A 15 8.92 -39.40 -7.96
C LYS A 15 9.24 -38.41 -9.07
N ASN A 16 10.23 -38.72 -9.88
CA ASN A 16 10.56 -37.99 -11.10
C ASN A 16 9.78 -38.58 -12.28
N LYS A 17 8.98 -37.75 -12.93
CA LYS A 17 8.04 -38.16 -13.98
C LYS A 17 8.27 -37.36 -15.27
N LEU A 18 8.39 -38.03 -16.41
CA LEU A 18 8.49 -37.39 -17.72
C LEU A 18 7.11 -37.38 -18.40
N ILE A 19 6.67 -36.26 -18.95
CA ILE A 19 5.42 -36.14 -19.69
C ILE A 19 5.66 -35.59 -21.10
N PHE A 20 5.00 -36.18 -22.10
CA PHE A 20 5.02 -35.71 -23.48
C PHE A 20 3.90 -36.32 -24.33
N PHE A 21 3.69 -35.74 -25.52
CA PHE A 21 2.82 -36.30 -26.55
C PHE A 21 3.59 -37.24 -27.47
N LEU A 22 3.12 -38.46 -27.65
CA LEU A 22 3.80 -39.43 -28.50
C LEU A 22 3.35 -39.31 -29.97
N SER A 23 4.19 -38.76 -30.83
CA SER A 23 3.91 -38.64 -32.27
C SER A 23 3.63 -39.99 -32.94
N ASP A 24 2.94 -39.93 -34.09
CA ASP A 24 2.74 -41.09 -34.96
C ASP A 24 4.07 -41.72 -35.39
N TYR A 25 4.06 -43.06 -35.52
CA TYR A 25 5.25 -43.80 -35.91
C TYR A 25 5.63 -43.49 -37.36
N LYS A 26 6.89 -43.10 -37.57
CA LYS A 26 7.45 -42.87 -38.91
C LYS A 26 8.37 -44.02 -39.27
N LYS A 27 7.90 -44.88 -40.19
CA LYS A 27 8.65 -46.06 -40.65
C LYS A 27 9.99 -45.72 -41.31
N ASP A 28 10.04 -44.62 -42.05
CA ASP A 28 11.25 -44.16 -42.76
C ASP A 28 12.02 -43.11 -41.95
N ALA A 29 11.84 -43.10 -40.61
CA ALA A 29 12.64 -42.24 -39.75
C ALA A 29 14.11 -42.70 -39.77
N VAL A 30 15.01 -41.73 -39.70
CA VAL A 30 16.45 -41.99 -39.66
C VAL A 30 16.92 -41.57 -38.28
N SER A 31 17.76 -42.41 -37.66
CA SER A 31 18.42 -42.06 -36.40
C SER A 31 19.37 -40.89 -36.63
N GLU A 32 19.17 -39.81 -35.87
CA GLU A 32 19.98 -38.60 -35.92
C GLU A 32 20.61 -38.31 -34.55
N ASP A 33 21.80 -37.71 -34.55
CA ASP A 33 22.47 -37.23 -33.35
C ASP A 33 21.96 -35.84 -32.96
N TYR A 34 21.63 -35.64 -31.69
CA TYR A 34 21.25 -34.36 -31.11
C TYR A 34 22.33 -33.91 -30.13
N GLU A 35 22.90 -32.73 -30.33
CA GLU A 35 23.87 -32.14 -29.42
C GLU A 35 23.17 -31.46 -28.23
N TYR A 36 23.75 -31.57 -27.04
CA TYR A 36 23.33 -30.79 -25.88
C TYR A 36 24.52 -30.19 -25.14
N LYS A 37 24.35 -28.94 -24.68
CA LYS A 37 25.33 -28.15 -23.93
C LYS A 37 25.19 -28.42 -22.42
N PRO A 38 26.24 -28.22 -21.59
CA PRO A 38 27.51 -27.52 -21.86
C PRO A 38 28.67 -28.38 -22.41
N GLU A 39 28.56 -29.70 -22.45
CA GLU A 39 29.68 -30.60 -22.78
C GLU A 39 29.72 -31.07 -24.26
N SER A 40 28.88 -30.52 -25.13
CA SER A 40 28.72 -30.93 -26.54
C SER A 40 28.55 -32.46 -26.71
N LYS A 41 27.89 -33.09 -25.73
CA LYS A 41 27.52 -34.51 -25.77
C LYS A 41 26.45 -34.71 -26.85
N LYS A 42 26.50 -35.86 -27.51
CA LYS A 42 25.52 -36.26 -28.53
C LYS A 42 24.65 -37.39 -28.04
N ILE A 43 23.37 -37.35 -28.40
CA ILE A 43 22.42 -38.41 -28.10
C ILE A 43 21.62 -38.78 -29.34
N LYS A 44 21.43 -40.07 -29.58
CA LYS A 44 20.73 -40.55 -30.77
C LYS A 44 19.23 -40.66 -30.51
N GLY A 45 18.45 -40.18 -31.47
CA GLY A 45 17.01 -40.40 -31.53
C GLY A 45 16.55 -40.76 -32.94
N GLU A 46 15.68 -41.76 -33.06
CA GLU A 46 15.10 -42.16 -34.35
C GLU A 46 13.69 -41.58 -34.49
N GLN A 47 12.83 -41.85 -33.50
CA GLN A 47 11.53 -41.21 -33.37
C GLN A 47 11.62 -39.95 -32.51
N THR A 48 10.61 -39.09 -32.60
CA THR A 48 10.61 -37.76 -31.98
C THR A 48 10.93 -37.73 -30.48
N PRO A 49 10.38 -38.60 -29.61
CA PRO A 49 10.62 -38.54 -28.17
C PRO A 49 11.92 -39.26 -27.71
N ASP A 50 12.64 -39.93 -28.61
CA ASP A 50 13.76 -40.80 -28.24
C ASP A 50 14.91 -39.99 -27.61
N ALA A 51 15.43 -39.02 -28.35
CA ALA A 51 16.53 -38.15 -27.89
C ALA A 51 16.20 -37.39 -26.58
N PRO A 52 15.04 -36.70 -26.44
CA PRO A 52 14.73 -35.95 -25.22
C PRO A 52 14.50 -36.87 -24.01
N THR A 53 13.94 -38.06 -24.20
CA THR A 53 13.80 -39.03 -23.10
C THR A 53 15.17 -39.50 -22.60
N LYS A 54 16.03 -39.95 -23.52
CA LYS A 54 17.37 -40.41 -23.16
C LYS A 54 18.18 -39.29 -22.50
N TYR A 55 17.96 -38.04 -22.90
CA TYR A 55 18.59 -36.87 -22.28
C TYR A 55 18.20 -36.74 -20.81
N PHE A 56 16.91 -36.77 -20.47
CA PHE A 56 16.48 -36.62 -19.07
C PHE A 56 16.94 -37.79 -18.19
N ILE A 57 16.92 -39.02 -18.71
CA ILE A 57 17.46 -40.19 -17.99
C ILE A 57 18.94 -39.96 -17.64
N ASN A 58 19.76 -39.57 -18.63
CA ASN A 58 21.18 -39.30 -18.40
C ASN A 58 21.40 -38.12 -17.44
N CYS A 59 20.64 -37.03 -17.60
CA CYS A 59 20.74 -35.84 -16.74
C CYS A 59 20.37 -36.13 -15.28
N LEU A 60 19.36 -36.96 -15.04
CA LEU A 60 18.98 -37.41 -13.70
C LEU A 60 20.05 -38.31 -13.10
N LYS A 61 20.58 -39.25 -13.89
CA LYS A 61 21.64 -40.16 -13.48
C LYS A 61 22.92 -39.43 -13.07
N GLU A 62 23.32 -38.40 -13.82
CA GLU A 62 24.45 -37.53 -13.48
C GLU A 62 24.27 -36.83 -12.11
N LYS A 63 23.02 -36.62 -11.68
CA LYS A 63 22.65 -36.05 -10.37
C LYS A 63 22.44 -37.11 -9.28
N GLY A 64 22.64 -38.39 -9.59
CA GLY A 64 22.34 -39.50 -8.67
C GLY A 64 20.85 -39.73 -8.44
N GLU A 65 20.00 -39.26 -9.35
CA GLU A 65 18.54 -39.45 -9.32
C GLU A 65 18.10 -40.40 -10.44
N THR A 66 16.91 -40.97 -10.32
CA THR A 66 16.30 -41.85 -11.35
C THR A 66 15.07 -41.18 -11.96
N LEU A 67 14.73 -41.60 -13.18
CA LEU A 67 13.41 -41.34 -13.75
C LEU A 67 12.50 -42.51 -13.36
N ASP A 68 11.40 -42.24 -12.66
CA ASP A 68 10.56 -43.30 -12.08
C ASP A 68 9.41 -43.71 -13.00
N SER A 69 8.83 -42.74 -13.72
CA SER A 69 7.76 -43.03 -14.69
C SER A 69 7.73 -42.06 -15.86
N ILE A 70 7.13 -42.51 -16.96
CA ILE A 70 6.95 -41.75 -18.19
C ILE A 70 5.47 -41.79 -18.57
N LEU A 71 4.83 -40.63 -18.58
CA LEU A 71 3.43 -40.42 -18.97
C LEU A 71 3.37 -40.13 -20.46
N CYS A 72 3.14 -41.17 -21.25
CA CYS A 72 3.02 -41.07 -22.70
C CYS A 72 1.57 -40.72 -23.07
N ILE A 73 1.35 -39.49 -23.53
CA ILE A 73 0.04 -39.08 -24.03
C ILE A 73 -0.07 -39.49 -25.50
N THR A 74 -1.04 -40.34 -25.83
CA THR A 74 -1.12 -41.03 -27.14
C THR A 74 -2.46 -40.80 -27.83
N SER A 75 -2.43 -40.45 -29.11
CA SER A 75 -3.62 -40.35 -29.97
C SER A 75 -4.07 -41.73 -30.46
N PHE A 76 -5.24 -41.79 -31.13
CA PHE A 76 -5.67 -42.99 -31.82
C PHE A 76 -4.65 -43.47 -32.87
N ARG A 77 -4.04 -42.53 -33.62
CA ARG A 77 -3.04 -42.84 -34.66
C ARG A 77 -1.71 -43.34 -34.08
N ALA A 78 -1.21 -42.71 -33.01
CA ALA A 78 0.00 -43.16 -32.32
C ALA A 78 -0.13 -44.59 -31.77
N ASN A 79 -1.35 -45.02 -31.45
CA ASN A 79 -1.66 -46.38 -31.03
C ASN A 79 -1.91 -47.38 -32.20
N GLY A 80 -1.63 -47.00 -33.44
CA GLY A 80 -1.72 -47.87 -34.62
C GLY A 80 -3.01 -47.77 -35.43
N GLY A 81 -3.93 -46.87 -35.06
CA GLY A 81 -5.14 -46.61 -35.82
C GLY A 81 -6.08 -47.81 -35.93
N LYS A 82 -6.84 -47.91 -37.05
CA LYS A 82 -7.80 -49.02 -37.28
C LYS A 82 -7.14 -50.36 -37.61
N ASP A 83 -5.92 -50.32 -38.14
CA ASP A 83 -5.19 -51.49 -38.65
C ASP A 83 -4.04 -51.94 -37.74
N GLY A 84 -3.89 -51.30 -36.58
CA GLY A 84 -2.89 -51.61 -35.57
C GLY A 84 -3.44 -52.59 -34.56
N THR A 85 -3.04 -53.86 -34.66
CA THR A 85 -3.20 -54.79 -33.54
C THR A 85 -2.17 -54.46 -32.46
N GLU A 86 -2.46 -54.73 -31.18
CA GLU A 86 -1.54 -54.48 -30.04
C GLU A 86 -0.13 -55.05 -30.23
N ASN A 87 0.01 -56.05 -31.13
CA ASN A 87 1.25 -56.76 -31.41
C ASN A 87 2.01 -56.26 -32.65
N ASN A 88 1.55 -55.23 -33.37
CA ASN A 88 2.19 -54.76 -34.60
C ASN A 88 3.10 -53.53 -34.38
N TYR A 89 4.36 -53.80 -34.07
CA TYR A 89 5.39 -52.80 -33.80
C TYR A 89 5.68 -51.84 -34.95
N ASN A 90 5.44 -52.26 -36.20
CA ASN A 90 5.70 -51.43 -37.38
C ASN A 90 4.59 -50.39 -37.65
N LYS A 91 3.56 -50.35 -36.79
CA LYS A 91 2.44 -49.40 -36.88
C LYS A 91 2.11 -48.71 -35.55
N ASN A 92 2.61 -49.19 -34.41
CA ASN A 92 2.28 -48.67 -33.08
C ASN A 92 3.47 -47.93 -32.46
N ALA A 93 3.36 -46.60 -32.36
CA ALA A 93 4.43 -45.74 -31.85
C ALA A 93 4.74 -46.03 -30.37
N TYR A 94 3.72 -46.35 -29.56
CA TYR A 94 3.90 -46.66 -28.13
C TYR A 94 4.73 -47.92 -27.93
N LYS A 95 4.46 -48.98 -28.70
CA LYS A 95 5.23 -50.23 -28.64
C LYS A 95 6.65 -50.08 -29.20
N HIS A 96 6.84 -49.22 -30.20
CA HIS A 96 8.17 -48.87 -30.66
C HIS A 96 8.97 -48.13 -29.58
N TYR A 97 8.34 -47.14 -28.95
CA TYR A 97 8.94 -46.37 -27.87
C TYR A 97 9.27 -47.23 -26.64
N GLU A 98 8.37 -48.15 -26.26
CA GLU A 98 8.62 -49.13 -25.20
C GLU A 98 9.92 -49.88 -25.46
N ARG A 99 10.08 -50.49 -26.64
CA ARG A 99 11.32 -51.17 -27.05
C ARG A 99 12.54 -50.27 -27.05
N MET A 100 12.41 -49.02 -27.48
CA MET A 100 13.53 -48.06 -27.46
C MET A 100 14.05 -47.88 -26.03
N ILE A 101 13.16 -47.76 -25.03
CA ILE A 101 13.54 -47.68 -23.62
C ILE A 101 14.17 -48.98 -23.12
N GLU A 102 13.60 -50.14 -23.50
CA GLU A 102 14.17 -51.44 -23.11
C GLU A 102 15.61 -51.61 -23.63
N THR A 103 15.83 -51.32 -24.91
CA THR A 103 17.14 -51.37 -25.57
C THR A 103 18.09 -50.37 -24.94
N PHE A 104 17.64 -49.13 -24.67
CA PHE A 104 18.49 -48.11 -24.05
C PHE A 104 18.97 -48.53 -22.66
N TYR A 105 18.08 -49.05 -21.81
CA TYR A 105 18.45 -49.50 -20.47
C TYR A 105 19.33 -50.75 -20.49
N LYS A 106 19.00 -51.73 -21.32
CA LYS A 106 19.72 -53.01 -21.36
C LYS A 106 21.07 -52.90 -22.05
N ASP A 107 21.12 -52.28 -23.22
CA ASP A 107 22.29 -52.34 -24.11
C ASP A 107 23.20 -51.13 -23.93
N GLU A 108 22.63 -49.92 -23.72
CA GLU A 108 23.42 -48.68 -23.54
C GLU A 108 23.77 -48.42 -22.06
N LEU A 109 22.78 -48.45 -21.15
CA LEU A 109 23.00 -48.16 -19.72
C LEU A 109 23.42 -49.36 -18.86
N LYS A 110 23.14 -50.59 -19.33
CA LYS A 110 23.37 -51.85 -18.62
C LYS A 110 22.67 -51.94 -17.25
N GLU A 111 21.42 -51.48 -17.19
CA GLU A 111 20.59 -51.47 -15.99
C GLU A 111 19.29 -52.24 -16.18
N GLU A 112 18.83 -52.93 -15.13
CA GLU A 112 17.58 -53.69 -15.16
C GLU A 112 16.35 -52.83 -14.79
N ASN A 113 16.54 -51.83 -13.92
CA ASN A 113 15.45 -51.00 -13.41
C ASN A 113 15.20 -49.79 -14.31
N ARG A 114 14.22 -49.92 -15.21
CA ARG A 114 13.75 -48.86 -16.12
C ARG A 114 12.51 -48.15 -15.57
N PRO A 115 12.20 -46.91 -16.02
CA PRO A 115 10.99 -46.20 -15.62
C PRO A 115 9.73 -46.96 -16.03
N LYS A 116 8.68 -46.82 -15.22
CA LYS A 116 7.34 -47.32 -15.56
C LYS A 116 6.74 -46.48 -16.68
N LEU A 117 6.35 -47.13 -17.78
CA LEU A 117 5.63 -46.47 -18.86
C LEU A 117 4.13 -46.45 -18.56
N GLU A 118 3.55 -45.26 -18.51
CA GLU A 118 2.13 -45.01 -18.22
C GLU A 118 1.48 -44.39 -19.45
N ARG A 119 0.52 -45.11 -20.05
CA ARG A 119 -0.16 -44.65 -21.27
C ARG A 119 -1.41 -43.85 -20.93
N ILE A 120 -1.43 -42.57 -21.32
CA ILE A 120 -2.62 -41.73 -21.29
C ILE A 120 -3.22 -41.68 -22.69
N CYS A 121 -4.38 -42.31 -22.88
CA CYS A 121 -5.09 -42.28 -24.16
C CYS A 121 -5.86 -40.97 -24.29
N PHE A 122 -5.38 -40.07 -25.14
CA PHE A 122 -6.02 -38.78 -25.40
C PHE A 122 -5.94 -38.49 -26.90
N ASP A 123 -7.10 -38.41 -27.55
CA ASP A 123 -7.16 -38.14 -28.99
C ASP A 123 -6.97 -36.65 -29.24
N TYR A 124 -5.71 -36.22 -29.30
CA TYR A 124 -5.31 -34.85 -29.64
C TYR A 124 -5.28 -34.59 -31.16
N ASP A 125 -5.76 -35.53 -31.98
CA ASP A 125 -5.85 -35.39 -33.43
C ASP A 125 -7.25 -34.87 -33.80
N PHE A 126 -7.36 -33.56 -33.98
CA PHE A 126 -8.66 -32.87 -34.14
C PHE A 126 -9.34 -33.13 -35.50
N GLU A 127 -8.77 -33.96 -36.37
CA GLU A 127 -9.28 -34.23 -37.73
C GLU A 127 -10.61 -35.02 -37.77
N LYS A 128 -11.23 -35.37 -36.63
CA LYS A 128 -12.50 -36.13 -36.62
C LYS A 128 -13.59 -35.50 -35.75
N ASN A 129 -14.75 -35.31 -36.41
CA ASN A 129 -16.11 -35.27 -35.87
C ASN A 129 -16.27 -36.25 -34.69
N THR A 130 -15.97 -35.76 -33.49
CA THR A 130 -16.20 -36.45 -32.23
C THR A 130 -17.25 -35.61 -31.52
N ASN A 131 -18.42 -36.18 -31.23
CA ASN A 131 -19.53 -35.55 -30.50
C ASN A 131 -19.17 -35.19 -29.04
N ILE A 132 -17.89 -35.09 -28.70
CA ILE A 132 -17.40 -34.73 -27.37
C ILE A 132 -17.18 -33.22 -27.38
N GLU A 133 -17.89 -32.50 -26.51
CA GLU A 133 -17.65 -31.06 -26.33
C GLU A 133 -16.18 -30.80 -25.97
N GLU A 134 -15.62 -29.72 -26.51
CA GLU A 134 -14.19 -29.38 -26.37
C GLU A 134 -13.77 -29.21 -24.89
N ASN A 135 -14.63 -28.59 -24.07
CA ASN A 135 -14.43 -28.42 -22.63
C ASN A 135 -14.30 -29.75 -21.87
N ASP A 136 -15.08 -30.76 -22.29
CA ASP A 136 -15.02 -32.10 -21.70
C ASP A 136 -13.70 -32.82 -22.03
N ARG A 137 -13.04 -32.47 -23.14
CA ARG A 137 -11.75 -33.07 -23.54
C ARG A 137 -10.60 -32.55 -22.70
N TYR A 138 -10.48 -31.23 -22.56
CA TYR A 138 -9.42 -30.61 -21.76
C TYR A 138 -9.52 -31.02 -20.29
N LYS A 139 -10.74 -31.09 -19.77
CA LYS A 139 -11.01 -31.64 -18.44
C LYS A 139 -10.51 -33.08 -18.30
N ARG A 140 -10.84 -33.98 -19.23
CA ARG A 140 -10.38 -35.38 -19.20
C ARG A 140 -8.86 -35.50 -19.25
N LEU A 141 -8.18 -34.68 -20.05
CA LEU A 141 -6.71 -34.66 -20.09
C LEU A 141 -6.14 -34.24 -18.73
N PHE A 142 -6.66 -33.16 -18.15
CA PHE A 142 -6.27 -32.70 -16.82
C PHE A 142 -6.47 -33.80 -15.76
N GLU A 143 -7.67 -34.38 -15.67
CA GLU A 143 -7.98 -35.46 -14.72
C GLU A 143 -7.08 -36.67 -14.91
N SER A 144 -6.78 -37.04 -16.16
CA SER A 144 -5.88 -38.15 -16.46
C SER A 144 -4.46 -37.87 -15.99
N ILE A 145 -3.94 -36.65 -16.18
CA ILE A 145 -2.62 -36.27 -15.69
C ILE A 145 -2.61 -36.24 -14.16
N ASP A 146 -3.58 -35.59 -13.53
CA ASP A 146 -3.67 -35.43 -12.07
C ASP A 146 -3.72 -36.79 -11.34
N GLN A 147 -4.45 -37.77 -11.88
CA GLN A 147 -4.53 -39.12 -11.31
C GLN A 147 -3.20 -39.89 -11.30
N HIS A 148 -2.24 -39.49 -12.14
CA HIS A 148 -0.91 -40.12 -12.21
C HIS A 148 0.15 -39.37 -11.38
N LEU A 149 -0.23 -38.32 -10.67
CA LEU A 149 0.67 -37.48 -9.87
C LEU A 149 0.33 -37.55 -8.39
N GLU A 150 1.36 -37.74 -7.57
CA GLU A 150 1.24 -37.70 -6.11
C GLU A 150 1.50 -36.28 -5.61
N LYS A 151 0.45 -35.68 -5.02
CA LYS A 151 0.54 -34.39 -4.33
C LYS A 151 1.17 -34.64 -2.98
N GLY A 152 2.18 -33.84 -2.64
CA GLY A 152 2.92 -34.00 -1.39
C GLY A 152 2.02 -33.79 -0.17
N ASP A 153 2.37 -34.48 0.92
CA ASP A 153 1.70 -34.38 2.20
C ASP A 153 2.73 -34.23 3.34
N GLU A 154 2.33 -34.46 4.60
CA GLU A 154 3.24 -34.38 5.74
C GLU A 154 4.37 -35.43 5.69
N GLN A 155 4.16 -36.55 5.00
CA GLN A 155 5.07 -37.70 4.97
C GLN A 155 5.76 -37.89 3.61
N HIS A 156 5.15 -37.44 2.51
CA HIS A 156 5.62 -37.59 1.14
C HIS A 156 5.90 -36.22 0.51
N GLU A 157 7.04 -36.10 -0.15
CA GLU A 157 7.30 -34.98 -1.04
C GLU A 157 6.45 -35.10 -2.32
N PRO A 158 6.03 -33.95 -2.90
CA PRO A 158 5.29 -33.96 -4.16
C PRO A 158 6.16 -34.48 -5.32
N ASP A 159 5.49 -35.05 -6.32
CA ASP A 159 6.17 -35.48 -7.55
C ASP A 159 6.80 -34.32 -8.33
N ASN A 160 7.88 -34.65 -9.05
CA ASN A 160 8.60 -33.77 -9.95
C ASN A 160 8.28 -34.11 -11.40
N ILE A 161 8.08 -33.08 -12.23
CA ILE A 161 7.74 -33.23 -13.64
C ILE A 161 8.86 -32.71 -14.53
N TYR A 162 9.14 -33.49 -15.56
CA TYR A 162 9.99 -33.15 -16.69
C TYR A 162 9.12 -33.16 -17.96
N ILE A 163 9.27 -32.16 -18.81
CA ILE A 163 8.43 -31.99 -19.99
C ILE A 163 9.28 -32.10 -21.25
N ASP A 164 8.91 -33.01 -22.15
CA ASP A 164 9.37 -32.95 -23.53
C ASP A 164 8.32 -32.21 -24.38
N TYR A 165 8.71 -31.04 -24.86
CA TYR A 165 7.89 -30.13 -25.68
C TYR A 165 8.09 -30.35 -27.19
N THR A 166 8.83 -31.38 -27.60
CA THR A 166 9.14 -31.67 -29.01
C THR A 166 7.90 -32.04 -29.83
N SER A 167 6.98 -32.76 -29.21
CA SER A 167 5.83 -33.36 -29.87
C SER A 167 4.49 -32.80 -29.40
N GLY A 168 3.45 -33.09 -30.19
CA GLY A 168 2.08 -32.62 -29.94
C GLY A 168 1.67 -31.48 -30.87
N MET A 169 0.36 -31.25 -30.95
CA MET A 169 -0.17 -30.06 -31.63
C MET A 169 0.10 -28.83 -30.74
N ARG A 170 0.46 -27.69 -31.35
CA ARG A 170 0.97 -26.52 -30.61
C ARG A 170 -0.01 -25.98 -29.57
N ASP A 171 -1.30 -26.02 -29.88
CA ASP A 171 -2.41 -25.68 -29.00
C ASP A 171 -2.50 -26.60 -27.77
N ILE A 172 -2.38 -27.91 -27.98
CA ILE A 172 -2.42 -28.94 -26.95
C ILE A 172 -1.13 -28.96 -26.10
N SER A 173 0.03 -28.70 -26.70
CA SER A 173 1.30 -28.54 -25.96
C SER A 173 1.24 -27.32 -25.03
N PHE A 174 0.61 -26.22 -25.46
CA PHE A 174 0.36 -25.06 -24.60
C PHE A 174 -0.58 -25.40 -23.43
N LEU A 175 -1.61 -26.22 -23.65
CA LEU A 175 -2.48 -26.70 -22.57
C LEU A 175 -1.72 -27.49 -21.50
N ILE A 176 -0.74 -28.33 -21.87
CA ILE A 176 0.11 -29.01 -20.86
C ILE A 176 0.83 -27.98 -19.99
N ILE A 177 1.42 -26.93 -20.58
CA ILE A 177 2.10 -25.88 -19.82
C ILE A 177 1.14 -25.27 -18.79
N LEU A 178 -0.10 -24.95 -19.19
CA LEU A 178 -1.13 -24.43 -18.29
C LEU A 178 -1.50 -25.41 -17.17
N ILE A 179 -1.68 -26.69 -17.50
CA ILE A 179 -1.98 -27.74 -16.52
C ILE A 179 -0.84 -27.87 -15.51
N ILE A 180 0.41 -27.98 -15.96
CA ILE A 180 1.56 -28.09 -15.05
C ILE A 180 1.68 -26.84 -14.18
N ARG A 181 1.50 -25.64 -14.74
CA ARG A 181 1.48 -24.39 -13.98
C ARG A 181 0.40 -24.36 -12.90
N TYR A 182 -0.78 -24.88 -13.18
CA TYR A 182 -1.83 -25.03 -12.18
C TYR A 182 -1.41 -26.04 -11.09
N LEU A 183 -0.86 -27.18 -11.48
CA LEU A 183 -0.43 -28.24 -10.56
C LEU A 183 0.73 -27.79 -9.66
N GLU A 184 1.56 -26.84 -10.10
CA GLU A 184 2.59 -26.22 -9.26
C GLU A 184 2.00 -25.46 -8.07
N ASN A 185 0.80 -24.88 -8.21
CA ASN A 185 0.10 -24.22 -7.08
C ASN A 185 -0.33 -25.20 -5.98
N ILE A 186 -0.40 -26.50 -6.30
CA ILE A 186 -0.76 -27.56 -5.34
C ILE A 186 0.44 -28.45 -4.99
N GLY A 187 1.67 -28.00 -5.28
CA GLY A 187 2.91 -28.54 -4.75
C GLY A 187 3.79 -29.31 -5.75
N ILE A 188 3.26 -29.70 -6.91
CA ILE A 188 4.04 -30.36 -7.96
C ILE A 188 5.15 -29.42 -8.46
N LYS A 189 6.27 -29.96 -8.95
CA LYS A 189 7.40 -29.12 -9.42
C LYS A 189 7.83 -29.46 -10.83
N CYS A 190 7.80 -28.49 -11.74
CA CYS A 190 8.47 -28.64 -13.02
C CYS A 190 9.99 -28.47 -12.82
N ARG A 191 10.77 -29.54 -12.97
CA ARG A 191 12.23 -29.54 -12.78
C ARG A 191 13.02 -29.46 -14.08
N GLY A 192 12.40 -29.72 -15.24
CA GLY A 192 13.04 -29.58 -16.53
C GLY A 192 12.03 -29.52 -17.67
N MET A 193 12.38 -28.78 -18.73
CA MET A 193 11.56 -28.67 -19.92
C MET A 193 12.49 -28.52 -21.12
N ILE A 194 12.38 -29.40 -22.11
CA ILE A 194 13.26 -29.39 -23.28
C ILE A 194 12.47 -29.50 -24.57
N TYR A 195 13.14 -29.19 -25.67
CA TYR A 195 12.65 -29.37 -27.02
C TYR A 195 13.78 -29.85 -27.93
N SER A 196 13.51 -30.82 -28.80
CA SER A 196 14.49 -31.32 -29.77
C SER A 196 14.39 -30.50 -31.05
N TYR A 197 15.36 -29.61 -31.25
CA TYR A 197 15.45 -28.77 -32.43
C TYR A 197 16.08 -29.52 -33.60
N ARG A 198 15.38 -29.51 -34.73
CA ARG A 198 15.87 -29.98 -36.03
C ARG A 198 15.82 -28.81 -37.03
N PRO A 199 16.97 -28.42 -37.62
CA PRO A 199 17.02 -27.36 -38.61
C PRO A 199 16.09 -27.63 -39.82
N PRO A 200 15.50 -26.58 -40.42
CA PRO A 200 14.70 -26.74 -41.63
C PRO A 200 15.49 -27.40 -42.77
N ARG A 201 14.81 -28.24 -43.56
CA ARG A 201 15.38 -28.84 -44.77
C ARG A 201 15.76 -27.73 -45.76
N GLY A 202 16.99 -27.77 -46.27
CA GLY A 202 17.54 -26.77 -47.20
C GLY A 202 18.29 -25.61 -46.53
N SER A 203 18.43 -25.61 -45.20
CA SER A 203 19.32 -24.66 -44.51
C SER A 203 20.78 -25.10 -44.57
N ASN A 204 21.72 -24.17 -44.40
CA ASN A 204 23.15 -24.48 -44.28
C ASN A 204 23.50 -25.18 -42.93
N GLU A 205 22.52 -25.41 -42.06
CA GLU A 205 22.66 -26.02 -40.74
C GLU A 205 22.19 -27.48 -40.69
N ILE A 206 21.92 -28.13 -41.82
CA ILE A 206 21.49 -29.54 -41.87
C ILE A 206 22.47 -30.42 -41.07
N GLY A 207 21.93 -31.22 -40.15
CA GLY A 207 22.72 -32.09 -39.26
C GLY A 207 23.12 -31.44 -37.93
N ASN A 208 22.77 -30.16 -37.69
CA ASN A 208 23.01 -29.46 -36.44
C ASN A 208 21.82 -29.58 -35.47
N ASN A 209 21.34 -30.80 -35.24
CA ASN A 209 20.23 -31.06 -34.33
C ASN A 209 20.65 -30.83 -32.88
N LYS A 210 19.77 -30.27 -32.06
CA LYS A 210 20.08 -29.89 -30.68
C LYS A 210 18.95 -30.21 -29.71
N ILE A 211 19.29 -30.59 -28.49
CA ILE A 211 18.34 -30.49 -27.38
C ILE A 211 18.43 -29.05 -26.83
N VAL A 212 17.30 -28.35 -26.84
CA VAL A 212 17.17 -26.97 -26.36
C VAL A 212 16.47 -27.00 -25.01
N ASP A 213 17.09 -26.40 -24.00
CA ASP A 213 16.48 -26.18 -22.69
C ASP A 213 15.49 -25.01 -22.77
N LEU A 214 14.23 -25.27 -22.42
CA LEU A 214 13.16 -24.28 -22.34
C LEU A 214 12.85 -23.88 -20.90
N LYS A 215 13.52 -24.48 -19.91
CA LYS A 215 13.23 -24.26 -18.49
C LYS A 215 13.44 -22.80 -18.06
N SER A 216 14.45 -22.12 -18.60
CA SER A 216 14.67 -20.69 -18.34
C SER A 216 13.50 -19.83 -18.82
N THR A 217 12.98 -20.11 -20.01
CA THR A 217 11.80 -19.41 -20.56
C THR A 217 10.54 -19.75 -19.75
N TYR A 218 10.38 -21.02 -19.36
CA TYR A 218 9.30 -21.43 -18.48
C TYR A 218 9.36 -20.64 -17.17
N ASP A 219 10.52 -20.56 -16.52
CA ASP A 219 10.72 -19.89 -15.21
C ASP A 219 10.36 -18.40 -15.20
N LEU A 220 10.28 -17.73 -16.35
CA LEU A 220 9.79 -16.35 -16.45
C LEU A 220 8.36 -16.14 -15.93
N PHE A 221 7.52 -17.18 -15.89
CA PHE A 221 6.20 -17.05 -15.24
C PHE A 221 6.33 -16.75 -13.74
N GLU A 222 7.38 -17.27 -13.07
CA GLU A 222 7.63 -16.94 -11.66
C GLU A 222 8.02 -15.47 -11.48
N LEU A 223 8.83 -14.93 -12.40
CA LEU A 223 9.16 -13.50 -12.46
C LEU A 223 7.90 -12.66 -12.63
N LEU A 224 7.04 -13.01 -13.60
CA LEU A 224 5.75 -12.34 -13.83
C LEU A 224 4.81 -12.40 -12.61
N ASN A 225 4.79 -13.54 -11.90
CA ASN A 225 4.01 -13.65 -10.67
C ASN A 225 4.57 -12.74 -9.57
N GLY A 226 5.89 -12.67 -9.41
CA GLY A 226 6.53 -11.76 -8.47
C GLY A 226 6.29 -10.28 -8.79
N VAL A 227 6.32 -9.92 -10.07
CA VAL A 227 5.93 -8.59 -10.57
C VAL A 227 4.51 -8.25 -10.13
N ASN A 228 3.56 -9.14 -10.41
CA ASN A 228 2.15 -8.93 -10.10
C ASN A 228 1.90 -8.84 -8.60
N GLU A 229 2.58 -9.68 -7.80
CA GLU A 229 2.50 -9.66 -6.33
C GLU A 229 2.98 -8.32 -5.76
N PHE A 230 4.13 -7.83 -6.23
CA PHE A 230 4.69 -6.59 -5.73
C PHE A 230 3.87 -5.38 -6.18
N THR A 231 3.55 -5.30 -7.47
CA THR A 231 2.77 -4.18 -7.96
C THR A 231 1.40 -4.15 -7.29
N SER A 232 0.70 -5.27 -7.12
CA SER A 232 -0.66 -5.28 -6.55
C SER A 232 -0.72 -5.15 -5.03
N PHE A 233 0.24 -5.72 -4.30
CA PHE A 233 0.17 -5.86 -2.84
C PHE A 233 1.40 -5.33 -2.10
N GLY A 234 2.40 -4.80 -2.82
CA GLY A 234 3.67 -4.35 -2.26
C GLY A 234 4.57 -5.46 -1.75
N LYS A 235 4.27 -6.74 -2.00
CA LYS A 235 5.04 -7.87 -1.48
C LYS A 235 6.08 -8.34 -2.48
N ALA A 236 7.33 -8.46 -2.04
CA ALA A 236 8.47 -8.85 -2.90
C ALA A 236 8.95 -10.30 -2.66
N LYS A 237 8.08 -11.17 -2.10
CA LYS A 237 8.45 -12.54 -1.74
C LYS A 237 8.77 -13.38 -2.97
N ALA A 238 7.85 -13.46 -3.95
CA ALA A 238 8.07 -14.28 -5.14
C ALA A 238 9.24 -13.77 -6.01
N LEU A 239 9.43 -12.44 -6.12
CA LEU A 239 10.61 -11.85 -6.79
C LEU A 239 11.91 -12.33 -6.12
N SER A 240 11.96 -12.31 -4.79
CA SER A 240 13.15 -12.78 -4.08
C SER A 240 13.39 -14.26 -4.25
N GLU A 241 12.35 -15.10 -4.24
CA GLU A 241 12.50 -16.53 -4.45
C GLU A 241 13.03 -16.83 -5.86
N TYR A 242 12.55 -16.11 -6.87
CA TYR A 242 13.02 -16.21 -8.24
C TYR A 242 14.51 -15.85 -8.37
N TYR A 243 14.93 -14.67 -7.91
CA TYR A 243 16.33 -14.25 -8.04
C TYR A 243 17.29 -15.05 -7.15
N LYS A 244 16.85 -15.53 -5.97
CA LYS A 244 17.64 -16.49 -5.17
C LYS A 244 17.91 -17.79 -5.91
N LYS A 245 16.98 -18.28 -6.74
CA LYS A 245 17.20 -19.48 -7.58
C LYS A 245 18.23 -19.21 -8.67
N ILE A 246 18.21 -18.02 -9.28
CA ILE A 246 19.17 -17.61 -10.31
C ILE A 246 20.57 -17.49 -9.73
N SER A 247 20.75 -16.74 -8.64
CA SER A 247 22.07 -16.52 -8.01
C SER A 247 22.73 -17.84 -7.59
N LYS A 248 21.95 -18.84 -7.15
CA LYS A 248 22.46 -20.18 -6.81
C LYS A 248 22.90 -20.99 -8.04
N LYS A 249 22.19 -20.88 -9.16
CA LYS A 249 22.58 -21.54 -10.42
C LYS A 249 23.91 -20.97 -10.95
N ASP A 250 24.07 -19.64 -10.89
CA ASP A 250 25.30 -18.98 -11.33
C ASP A 250 26.49 -19.34 -10.42
N SER A 251 26.30 -19.39 -9.09
CA SER A 251 27.34 -19.82 -8.14
C SER A 251 27.84 -21.26 -8.37
N LEU A 252 26.94 -22.17 -8.74
CA LEU A 252 27.28 -23.57 -9.06
C LEU A 252 27.98 -23.72 -10.42
N ASN A 253 27.62 -22.89 -11.40
CA ASN A 253 28.24 -22.89 -12.72
C ASN A 253 29.64 -22.26 -12.70
N ASN A 254 29.86 -21.22 -11.89
CA ASN A 254 31.13 -20.48 -11.79
C ASN A 254 32.23 -21.29 -11.06
N ALA A 255 31.86 -22.24 -10.19
CA ALA A 255 32.83 -23.16 -9.58
C ALA A 255 33.54 -24.09 -10.59
N ASN A 256 32.95 -24.28 -11.78
CA ASN A 256 33.41 -25.23 -12.80
C ASN A 256 34.09 -24.60 -14.03
N LYS A 257 34.23 -23.26 -14.09
CA LYS A 257 34.90 -22.56 -15.20
C LYS A 257 36.00 -21.65 -14.67
N LYS A 258 37.25 -22.08 -14.85
CA LYS A 258 38.44 -21.23 -14.75
C LYS A 258 39.16 -21.25 -16.09
N SER A 259 39.03 -20.18 -16.89
CA SER A 259 40.12 -19.50 -17.62
C SER A 259 39.60 -18.51 -18.66
N ASN A 260 40.01 -17.24 -18.48
CA ASN A 260 40.24 -16.14 -19.42
C ASN A 260 39.03 -15.52 -20.16
N GLU A 261 39.04 -14.16 -20.23
CA GLU A 261 38.07 -13.22 -20.85
C GLU A 261 36.61 -13.31 -20.37
N GLU A 262 36.07 -14.52 -20.12
CA GLU A 262 34.77 -14.77 -19.49
C GLU A 262 34.66 -14.10 -18.09
N ASP A 263 35.79 -13.87 -17.42
CA ASP A 263 35.83 -13.25 -16.07
C ASP A 263 35.25 -11.82 -16.05
N ARG A 264 35.30 -11.05 -17.15
CA ARG A 264 34.72 -9.69 -17.19
C ARG A 264 33.21 -9.67 -17.39
N GLU A 265 32.68 -10.56 -18.24
CA GLU A 265 31.24 -10.71 -18.47
C GLU A 265 30.54 -11.36 -17.25
N ILE A 266 31.20 -12.31 -16.58
CA ILE A 266 30.73 -12.92 -15.33
C ILE A 266 30.61 -11.87 -14.22
N ASN A 267 31.64 -11.02 -14.04
CA ASN A 267 31.62 -9.96 -13.02
C ASN A 267 30.50 -8.93 -13.23
N GLN A 268 30.15 -8.58 -14.46
CA GLN A 268 29.05 -7.63 -14.75
C GLN A 268 27.66 -8.25 -14.57
N LYS A 269 27.50 -9.55 -14.92
CA LYS A 269 26.24 -10.28 -14.67
C LYS A 269 26.01 -10.44 -13.16
N ASP A 270 27.07 -10.73 -12.41
CA ASP A 270 27.02 -10.85 -10.96
C ASP A 270 26.68 -9.51 -10.29
N GLU A 271 27.23 -8.39 -10.78
CA GLU A 271 26.86 -7.04 -10.32
C GLU A 271 25.37 -6.72 -10.57
N ALA A 272 24.85 -7.01 -11.78
CA ALA A 272 23.44 -6.79 -12.08
C ALA A 272 22.51 -7.60 -11.17
N VAL A 273 22.82 -8.88 -10.96
CA VAL A 273 22.04 -9.76 -10.07
C VAL A 273 22.13 -9.30 -8.61
N GLU A 274 23.30 -8.85 -8.16
CA GLU A 274 23.49 -8.27 -6.83
C GLU A 274 22.61 -7.03 -6.64
N LYS A 275 22.68 -6.06 -7.56
CA LYS A 275 21.86 -4.84 -7.50
C LYS A 275 20.36 -5.11 -7.56
N ILE A 276 19.94 -6.09 -8.35
CA ILE A 276 18.54 -6.53 -8.37
C ILE A 276 18.14 -7.12 -7.02
N ASN A 277 18.97 -7.98 -6.43
CA ASN A 277 18.69 -8.56 -5.11
C ASN A 277 18.64 -7.50 -4.01
N ASP A 278 19.55 -6.51 -4.02
CA ASP A 278 19.55 -5.38 -3.10
C ASP A 278 18.24 -4.60 -3.19
N LEU A 279 17.80 -4.27 -4.41
CA LEU A 279 16.52 -3.59 -4.63
C LEU A 279 15.34 -4.46 -4.13
N ILE A 280 15.33 -5.76 -4.40
CA ILE A 280 14.29 -6.67 -3.90
C ILE A 280 14.24 -6.69 -2.37
N ASP A 281 15.38 -6.66 -1.70
CA ASP A 281 15.43 -6.63 -0.23
C ASP A 281 14.94 -5.28 0.33
N VAL A 282 15.28 -4.17 -0.33
CA VAL A 282 14.70 -2.86 -0.03
C VAL A 282 13.17 -2.86 -0.24
N MET A 283 12.68 -3.46 -1.33
CA MET A 283 11.25 -3.59 -1.62
C MET A 283 10.50 -4.40 -0.55
N LYS A 284 11.10 -5.47 -0.01
CA LYS A 284 10.52 -6.21 1.13
C LYS A 284 10.44 -5.34 2.38
N ARG A 285 11.54 -4.69 2.73
CA ARG A 285 11.57 -3.80 3.91
C ARG A 285 10.58 -2.65 3.76
N PHE A 286 10.42 -2.11 2.56
CA PHE A 286 9.38 -1.14 2.26
C PHE A 286 7.98 -1.70 2.56
N SER A 287 7.68 -2.90 2.06
CA SER A 287 6.43 -3.62 2.35
C SER A 287 6.17 -3.73 3.86
N ASP A 288 7.19 -4.13 4.62
CA ASP A 288 7.12 -4.30 6.07
C ASP A 288 6.89 -2.96 6.78
N VAL A 289 7.63 -1.92 6.41
CA VAL A 289 7.50 -0.56 6.98
C VAL A 289 6.09 -0.02 6.77
N ILE A 290 5.51 -0.17 5.57
CA ILE A 290 4.15 0.27 5.29
C ILE A 290 3.12 -0.59 6.03
N SER A 291 3.24 -1.92 5.95
CA SER A 291 2.27 -2.83 6.55
C SER A 291 2.20 -2.69 8.07
N LEU A 292 3.35 -2.50 8.72
CA LEU A 292 3.48 -2.32 10.16
C LEU A 292 3.33 -0.86 10.62
N CYS A 293 3.05 0.08 9.70
CA CYS A 293 2.97 1.50 9.99
C CYS A 293 4.20 2.04 10.74
N MET A 294 5.41 1.61 10.38
CA MET A 294 6.66 2.05 11.01
C MET A 294 7.07 3.46 10.52
N VAL A 295 6.30 4.47 10.92
CA VAL A 295 6.43 5.85 10.42
C VAL A 295 7.83 6.45 10.62
N GLN A 296 8.56 6.03 11.66
CA GLN A 296 9.93 6.47 11.94
C GLN A 296 10.93 6.05 10.84
N GLU A 297 10.70 4.91 10.19
CA GLU A 297 11.59 4.33 9.17
C GLU A 297 11.28 4.81 7.74
N ILE A 298 10.16 5.53 7.56
CA ILE A 298 9.63 5.86 6.23
C ILE A 298 10.64 6.69 5.39
N ASP A 299 11.31 7.65 6.02
CA ASP A 299 12.24 8.57 5.36
C ASP A 299 13.50 7.84 4.85
N ASN A 300 13.94 6.84 5.63
CA ASN A 300 15.10 6.03 5.28
C ASN A 300 14.74 5.05 4.15
N ILE A 301 13.60 4.37 4.27
CA ILE A 301 13.22 3.36 3.29
C ILE A 301 12.84 3.97 1.93
N MET A 302 12.24 5.16 1.89
CA MET A 302 11.96 5.89 0.65
C MET A 302 13.24 6.24 -0.10
N ARG A 303 14.27 6.75 0.61
CA ARG A 303 15.58 7.05 0.01
C ARG A 303 16.27 5.80 -0.53
N GLN A 304 16.24 4.71 0.23
CA GLN A 304 16.82 3.44 -0.21
C GLN A 304 16.10 2.87 -1.43
N LEU A 305 14.77 2.99 -1.49
CA LEU A 305 13.98 2.54 -2.65
C LEU A 305 14.35 3.34 -3.91
N GLN A 306 14.40 4.67 -3.81
CA GLN A 306 14.78 5.55 -4.93
C GLN A 306 16.22 5.29 -5.40
N ALA A 307 17.16 5.11 -4.47
CA ALA A 307 18.55 4.78 -4.78
C ALA A 307 18.66 3.40 -5.47
N GLY A 308 18.01 2.37 -4.92
CA GLY A 308 18.04 1.02 -5.49
C GLY A 308 17.44 0.96 -6.90
N ILE A 309 16.32 1.65 -7.15
CA ILE A 309 15.72 1.78 -8.48
C ILE A 309 16.71 2.44 -9.45
N SER A 310 17.34 3.53 -9.02
CA SER A 310 18.32 4.26 -9.83
C SER A 310 19.56 3.42 -10.16
N GLU A 311 20.07 2.65 -9.19
CA GLU A 311 21.22 1.75 -9.37
C GLU A 311 20.90 0.64 -10.37
N VAL A 312 19.76 -0.04 -10.22
CA VAL A 312 19.39 -1.12 -11.15
C VAL A 312 19.13 -0.57 -12.56
N LYS A 313 18.50 0.60 -12.71
CA LYS A 313 18.34 1.24 -14.03
C LYS A 313 19.68 1.49 -14.72
N LYS A 314 20.68 1.96 -13.97
CA LYS A 314 22.04 2.20 -14.51
C LYS A 314 22.71 0.91 -14.98
N VAL A 315 22.60 -0.16 -14.20
CA VAL A 315 23.24 -1.44 -14.54
C VAL A 315 22.51 -2.16 -15.67
N LEU A 316 21.18 -2.05 -15.76
CA LEU A 316 20.39 -2.72 -16.79
C LEU A 316 20.24 -1.93 -18.09
N ASN A 317 20.41 -0.60 -18.06
CA ASN A 317 20.32 0.26 -19.24
C ASN A 317 21.37 1.40 -19.18
N PRO A 318 22.66 1.07 -19.37
CA PRO A 318 23.73 2.05 -19.30
C PRO A 318 23.65 3.09 -20.42
N ASP A 319 24.03 4.34 -20.13
CA ASP A 319 24.01 5.47 -21.08
C ASP A 319 24.91 5.16 -22.30
N PRO A 320 24.36 5.18 -23.54
CA PRO A 320 25.13 4.88 -24.75
C PRO A 320 26.29 5.86 -25.02
N ASN A 321 26.32 7.02 -24.36
CA ASN A 321 27.40 8.00 -24.48
C ASN A 321 28.57 7.76 -23.52
N GLN A 322 28.41 6.90 -22.51
CA GLN A 322 29.53 6.41 -21.71
C GLN A 322 30.23 5.30 -22.51
N LYS A 323 31.52 5.47 -22.81
CA LYS A 323 32.38 4.49 -23.51
C LYS A 323 32.63 3.23 -22.65
N GLN A 324 31.59 2.59 -22.15
CA GLN A 324 31.65 1.22 -21.67
C GLN A 324 31.27 0.31 -22.84
N GLU A 325 32.15 -0.64 -23.15
CA GLU A 325 31.91 -1.66 -24.17
C GLU A 325 30.56 -2.34 -23.88
N LYS A 326 29.60 -2.16 -24.81
CA LYS A 326 28.31 -2.85 -24.85
C LYS A 326 28.48 -4.33 -24.49
N SER A 327 28.18 -4.73 -23.26
CA SER A 327 28.02 -6.15 -22.90
C SER A 327 27.27 -6.38 -21.59
N VAL A 328 26.29 -5.54 -21.22
CA VAL A 328 25.21 -6.07 -20.37
C VAL A 328 24.43 -7.01 -21.29
N ILE A 329 24.55 -8.31 -21.07
CA ILE A 329 23.70 -9.29 -21.76
C ILE A 329 22.25 -8.89 -21.41
N PHE A 330 21.58 -8.24 -22.35
CA PHE A 330 20.13 -8.01 -22.33
C PHE A 330 19.45 -9.38 -22.48
N THR A 331 19.49 -10.18 -21.42
CA THR A 331 18.64 -11.38 -21.32
C THR A 331 17.20 -10.92 -21.28
N LEU A 332 16.29 -11.76 -21.79
CA LEU A 332 14.85 -11.50 -21.71
C LEU A 332 14.41 -11.22 -20.26
N GLU A 333 15.00 -11.94 -19.30
CA GLU A 333 14.81 -11.76 -17.85
C GLU A 333 15.12 -10.33 -17.40
N ASN A 334 16.31 -9.81 -17.75
CA ASN A 334 16.75 -8.47 -17.41
C ASN A 334 15.91 -7.40 -18.10
N SER A 335 15.52 -7.61 -19.36
CA SER A 335 14.59 -6.71 -20.07
C SER A 335 13.22 -6.65 -19.41
N MET A 336 12.68 -7.81 -19.01
CA MET A 336 11.41 -7.89 -18.29
C MET A 336 11.50 -7.20 -16.92
N PHE A 337 12.60 -7.38 -16.19
CA PHE A 337 12.83 -6.71 -14.91
C PHE A 337 13.03 -5.19 -15.07
N TYR A 338 13.72 -4.74 -16.12
CA TYR A 338 13.85 -3.30 -16.41
C TYR A 338 12.49 -2.66 -16.67
N ASN A 339 11.66 -3.28 -17.53
CA ASN A 339 10.30 -2.80 -17.78
C ASN A 339 9.44 -2.84 -16.51
N LEU A 340 9.66 -3.82 -15.62
CA LEU A 340 9.01 -3.86 -14.31
C LEU A 340 9.38 -2.65 -13.46
N ILE A 341 10.66 -2.27 -13.40
CA ILE A 341 11.08 -1.09 -12.64
C ILE A 341 10.32 0.15 -13.12
N THR A 342 10.16 0.32 -14.44
CA THR A 342 9.35 1.41 -14.99
C THR A 342 7.88 1.35 -14.54
N GLN A 343 7.29 0.16 -14.42
CA GLN A 343 5.94 0.01 -13.87
C GLN A 343 5.88 0.34 -12.38
N ILE A 344 6.91 -0.03 -11.61
CA ILE A 344 7.06 0.33 -10.20
C ILE A 344 7.14 1.85 -10.06
N GLU A 345 8.00 2.52 -10.84
CA GLU A 345 8.13 3.98 -10.83
C GLU A 345 6.77 4.66 -11.07
N ASN A 346 6.03 4.22 -12.10
CA ASN A 346 4.70 4.75 -12.39
C ASN A 346 3.71 4.53 -11.23
N LYS A 347 3.72 3.34 -10.62
CA LYS A 347 2.78 3.01 -9.53
C LYS A 347 3.11 3.73 -8.22
N PHE A 348 4.38 4.02 -7.97
CA PHE A 348 4.86 4.78 -6.82
C PHE A 348 5.00 6.27 -7.10
N TYR A 349 4.54 6.76 -8.26
CA TYR A 349 4.62 8.16 -8.67
C TYR A 349 6.06 8.73 -8.67
N ILE A 350 7.05 7.85 -8.85
CA ILE A 350 8.46 8.21 -8.90
C ILE A 350 8.73 8.86 -10.26
N LYS A 351 9.25 10.08 -10.24
CA LYS A 351 9.64 10.82 -11.44
C LYS A 351 11.16 10.99 -11.45
N ASP A 352 11.77 10.87 -12.62
CA ASP A 352 13.21 11.07 -12.77
C ASP A 352 13.61 12.47 -12.24
N GLY A 353 14.62 12.49 -11.37
CA GLY A 353 15.12 13.73 -10.76
C GLY A 353 14.25 14.33 -9.65
N LYS A 354 13.13 13.70 -9.26
CA LYS A 354 12.31 14.12 -8.11
C LYS A 354 12.38 13.08 -6.98
N ASP A 355 12.48 13.56 -5.75
CA ASP A 355 12.43 12.69 -4.58
C ASP A 355 11.03 12.13 -4.37
N ILE A 356 10.96 10.87 -3.94
CA ILE A 356 9.71 10.28 -3.45
C ILE A 356 9.24 11.10 -2.24
N THR A 357 7.97 11.50 -2.24
CA THR A 357 7.36 12.29 -1.17
C THR A 357 6.37 11.47 -0.34
N TYR A 358 5.99 11.97 0.83
CA TYR A 358 4.92 11.34 1.63
C TYR A 358 3.59 11.29 0.89
N ILE A 359 3.34 12.26 0.00
CA ILE A 359 2.14 12.33 -0.83
C ILE A 359 2.09 11.13 -1.78
N ASP A 360 3.22 10.77 -2.39
CA ASP A 360 3.31 9.64 -3.32
C ASP A 360 3.01 8.32 -2.61
N ILE A 361 3.55 8.14 -1.40
CA ILE A 361 3.30 6.94 -0.58
C ILE A 361 1.85 6.89 -0.07
N ILE A 362 1.28 8.02 0.36
CA ILE A 362 -0.13 8.10 0.77
C ILE A 362 -1.04 7.75 -0.40
N ARG A 363 -0.76 8.31 -1.59
CA ARG A 363 -1.50 7.98 -2.82
C ARG A 363 -1.42 6.49 -3.14
N TRP A 364 -0.23 5.91 -3.07
CA TRP A 364 -0.05 4.47 -3.24
C TRP A 364 -0.86 3.65 -2.23
N CYS A 365 -0.90 4.06 -0.96
CA CYS A 365 -1.73 3.39 0.04
C CYS A 365 -3.22 3.44 -0.33
N LEU A 366 -3.71 4.58 -0.83
CA LEU A 366 -5.11 4.73 -1.26
C LEU A 366 -5.44 3.85 -2.47
N ASP A 367 -4.54 3.80 -3.45
CA ASP A 367 -4.69 2.99 -4.68
C ASP A 367 -4.76 1.48 -4.39
N ASN A 368 -4.21 1.04 -3.26
CA ASN A 368 -4.18 -0.37 -2.85
C ASN A 368 -5.07 -0.68 -1.62
N ASP A 369 -6.08 0.17 -1.32
CA ASP A 369 -7.04 -0.04 -0.23
C ASP A 369 -6.46 -0.04 1.20
N LEU A 370 -5.24 0.48 1.38
CA LEU A 370 -4.52 0.56 2.65
C LEU A 370 -4.90 1.83 3.44
N ILE A 371 -6.19 2.02 3.72
CA ILE A 371 -6.74 3.26 4.29
C ILE A 371 -6.16 3.56 5.68
N GLN A 372 -5.95 2.53 6.51
CA GLN A 372 -5.37 2.70 7.85
C GLN A 372 -3.93 3.23 7.78
N GLN A 373 -3.13 2.69 6.86
CA GLN A 373 -1.76 3.12 6.61
C GLN A 373 -1.75 4.55 6.07
N ALA A 374 -2.62 4.86 5.10
CA ALA A 374 -2.75 6.20 4.51
C ALA A 374 -3.10 7.25 5.57
N LEU A 375 -4.09 6.99 6.43
CA LEU A 375 -4.47 7.87 7.54
C LEU A 375 -3.32 8.08 8.53
N THR A 376 -2.59 7.01 8.87
CA THR A 376 -1.46 7.09 9.80
C THR A 376 -0.33 7.93 9.21
N LEU A 377 0.07 7.66 7.96
CA LEU A 377 1.08 8.45 7.27
C LEU A 377 0.66 9.90 7.12
N TYR A 378 -0.62 10.17 6.79
CA TYR A 378 -1.11 11.53 6.66
C TYR A 378 -0.93 12.30 7.98
N VAL A 379 -1.45 11.75 9.08
CA VAL A 379 -1.46 12.43 10.38
C VAL A 379 -0.06 12.68 10.94
N GLU A 380 0.87 11.77 10.66
CA GLU A 380 2.21 11.80 11.24
C GLU A 380 3.26 12.48 10.33
N LYS A 381 3.12 12.41 9.00
CA LYS A 381 4.14 12.86 8.04
C LYS A 381 3.78 14.07 7.19
N ILE A 382 2.51 14.35 6.93
CA ILE A 382 2.13 15.59 6.23
C ILE A 382 2.48 16.86 7.03
N PRO A 383 2.39 16.89 8.37
CA PRO A 383 2.92 18.01 9.15
C PRO A 383 4.40 18.29 8.90
N GLN A 384 5.22 17.23 8.76
CA GLN A 384 6.63 17.35 8.42
C GLN A 384 6.79 17.92 7.01
N TYR A 385 5.97 17.50 6.05
CA TYR A 385 5.96 18.08 4.69
C TYR A 385 5.72 19.59 4.71
N TYR A 386 4.77 20.09 5.52
CA TYR A 386 4.49 21.52 5.59
C TYR A 386 5.62 22.33 6.26
N LEU A 387 6.24 21.75 7.30
CA LEU A 387 7.25 22.43 8.13
C LEU A 387 8.69 22.25 7.60
N ASP A 388 8.89 21.48 6.54
CA ASP A 388 10.19 21.35 5.87
C ASP A 388 10.47 22.60 5.02
N ASP A 389 11.68 23.15 5.16
CA ASP A 389 12.19 24.30 4.40
C ASP A 389 12.14 24.06 2.88
N LYS A 390 12.13 22.79 2.44
CA LYS A 390 12.01 22.42 1.03
C LYS A 390 10.70 22.90 0.40
N HIS A 391 9.58 22.83 1.13
CA HIS A 391 8.23 23.06 0.59
C HIS A 391 7.65 24.43 0.94
N LYS A 392 8.25 25.14 1.91
CA LYS A 392 7.96 26.55 2.24
C LYS A 392 6.46 26.85 2.46
N PHE A 393 5.69 25.96 3.08
CA PHE A 393 4.30 26.27 3.43
C PHE A 393 4.22 27.37 4.49
N TYR A 394 5.24 27.45 5.34
CA TYR A 394 5.36 28.45 6.38
C TYR A 394 6.63 29.28 6.23
N ASP A 395 6.55 30.53 6.67
CA ASP A 395 7.72 31.34 6.97
C ASP A 395 8.17 31.02 8.40
N ILE A 396 9.13 30.11 8.52
CA ILE A 396 9.64 29.61 9.81
C ILE A 396 10.50 30.67 10.51
N GLU A 397 10.94 31.70 9.79
CA GLU A 397 11.67 32.84 10.34
C GLU A 397 10.75 33.90 10.95
N GLU A 398 9.44 33.82 10.71
CA GLU A 398 8.45 34.69 11.36
C GLU A 398 8.51 34.50 12.88
N GLU A 399 8.69 35.59 13.62
CA GLU A 399 9.06 35.57 15.04
C GLU A 399 8.06 34.78 15.91
N ASN A 400 6.76 34.89 15.64
CA ASN A 400 5.74 34.17 16.40
C ASN A 400 5.76 32.67 16.13
N LEU A 401 5.93 32.23 14.88
CA LEU A 401 6.06 30.82 14.54
C LEU A 401 7.40 30.25 15.02
N LYS A 402 8.50 30.98 14.85
CA LYS A 402 9.83 30.63 15.33
C LYS A 402 9.85 30.41 16.84
N ALA A 403 9.24 31.32 17.61
CA ALA A 403 9.08 31.17 19.06
C ALA A 403 8.20 29.96 19.41
N THR A 404 7.15 29.69 18.62
CA THR A 404 6.27 28.54 18.81
C THR A 404 7.01 27.21 18.59
N ILE A 405 7.88 27.13 17.58
CA ILE A 405 8.67 25.93 17.26
C ILE A 405 9.83 25.73 18.25
N ASN A 406 10.55 26.79 18.62
CA ASN A 406 11.75 26.70 19.47
C ASN A 406 11.45 26.38 20.95
N ASN A 407 10.22 26.56 21.42
CA ASN A 407 9.84 26.25 22.81
C ASN A 407 9.74 24.75 23.11
N ASN A 408 9.79 23.87 22.10
CA ASN A 408 9.79 22.42 22.24
C ASN A 408 11.17 21.82 21.88
N ASN A 409 11.81 21.16 22.84
CA ASN A 409 13.17 20.60 22.75
C ASN A 409 13.41 19.67 21.54
N GLU A 410 14.65 19.72 21.03
CA GLU A 410 15.49 18.80 20.20
C GLU A 410 14.86 17.69 19.32
N SER A 411 13.76 17.05 19.69
CA SER A 411 13.02 16.10 18.85
C SER A 411 11.96 16.85 18.04
N LYS A 412 12.20 17.09 16.75
CA LYS A 412 11.26 17.73 15.82
C LYS A 412 9.98 16.89 15.61
N ASP A 413 9.10 16.81 16.60
CA ASP A 413 7.78 16.19 16.48
C ASP A 413 6.85 17.11 15.69
N TYR A 414 6.95 17.04 14.37
CA TYR A 414 6.18 17.88 13.45
C TYR A 414 4.67 17.72 13.62
N ALA A 415 4.19 16.52 13.96
CA ALA A 415 2.77 16.28 14.19
C ALA A 415 2.29 17.01 15.46
N HIS A 416 3.11 17.02 16.52
CA HIS A 416 2.84 17.84 17.70
C HIS A 416 2.87 19.33 17.38
N ILE A 417 3.91 19.81 16.69
CA ILE A 417 4.04 21.24 16.33
C ILE A 417 2.81 21.72 15.55
N PHE A 418 2.44 20.99 14.51
CA PHE A 418 1.28 21.33 13.70
C PHE A 418 -0.01 21.24 14.52
N TYR A 419 -0.32 20.07 15.09
CA TYR A 419 -1.62 19.84 15.71
C TYR A 419 -1.79 20.56 17.05
N THR A 420 -0.75 20.60 17.89
CA THR A 420 -0.79 21.22 19.20
C THR A 420 -0.50 22.70 19.12
N ASP A 421 0.67 23.07 18.59
CA ASP A 421 1.23 24.41 18.81
C ASP A 421 0.63 25.45 17.85
N ILE A 422 0.57 25.17 16.55
CA ILE A 422 -0.01 26.09 15.55
C ILE A 422 -1.49 26.37 15.86
N PHE A 423 -2.30 25.32 16.08
CA PHE A 423 -3.70 25.51 16.44
C PHE A 423 -3.86 26.30 17.74
N SER A 424 -2.98 26.08 18.73
CA SER A 424 -3.04 26.82 20.01
C SER A 424 -2.64 28.28 19.82
N ASN A 425 -1.63 28.56 19.00
CA ASN A 425 -1.22 29.93 18.67
C ASN A 425 -2.39 30.72 18.07
N ILE A 426 -3.10 30.16 17.09
CA ILE A 426 -4.30 30.78 16.49
C ILE A 426 -5.37 31.06 17.57
N TRP A 427 -5.62 30.09 18.45
CA TRP A 427 -6.63 30.22 19.50
C TRP A 427 -6.28 31.31 20.53
N TYR A 428 -5.03 31.34 21.00
CA TYR A 428 -4.59 32.31 22.00
C TYR A 428 -4.45 33.71 21.40
N ASN A 429 -4.03 33.82 20.14
CA ASN A 429 -3.91 35.07 19.41
C ASN A 429 -5.18 35.47 18.65
N LYS A 430 -6.36 34.94 19.04
CA LYS A 430 -7.64 35.23 18.38
C LYS A 430 -8.00 36.72 18.27
N LEU A 431 -7.41 37.58 19.12
CA LEU A 431 -7.58 39.03 19.03
C LEU A 431 -6.88 39.63 17.80
N ASN A 432 -5.84 38.96 17.29
CA ASN A 432 -5.10 39.35 16.09
C ASN A 432 -5.78 38.85 14.79
N TYR A 433 -6.80 38.00 14.91
CA TYR A 433 -7.58 37.44 13.79
C TYR A 433 -9.08 37.79 13.99
N PRO A 434 -9.45 39.08 13.92
CA PRO A 434 -10.79 39.54 14.23
C PRO A 434 -11.80 38.96 13.24
N ILE A 435 -12.87 38.37 13.80
CA ILE A 435 -14.03 37.88 13.06
C ILE A 435 -14.84 39.10 12.60
N ASN A 436 -14.58 39.57 11.38
CA ASN A 436 -15.15 40.75 10.72
C ASN A 436 -15.04 42.09 11.47
N GLN A 437 -14.55 43.11 10.76
CA GLN A 437 -14.30 44.46 11.26
C GLN A 437 -15.56 45.12 11.85
N VAL A 438 -15.69 45.14 13.18
CA VAL A 438 -16.49 46.14 13.88
C VAL A 438 -15.57 46.79 14.91
N LYS A 439 -15.34 48.10 14.73
CA LYS A 439 -14.54 48.95 15.63
C LYS A 439 -14.95 48.67 17.08
N ALA A 440 -13.98 48.61 17.99
CA ALA A 440 -14.19 48.24 19.39
C ALA A 440 -15.31 49.03 20.11
N GLU A 441 -15.60 50.26 19.65
CA GLU A 441 -16.65 51.15 20.19
C GLU A 441 -18.07 50.84 19.67
N GLU A 442 -18.19 50.15 18.53
CA GLU A 442 -19.44 49.63 17.99
C GLU A 442 -19.60 48.12 18.26
N ASN A 443 -18.58 47.50 18.85
CA ASN A 443 -18.59 46.08 19.19
C ASN A 443 -19.65 45.79 20.26
N GLN A 444 -20.75 45.17 19.82
CA GLN A 444 -21.84 44.70 20.67
C GLN A 444 -21.31 43.79 21.80
N ASP A 445 -20.20 43.07 21.59
CA ASP A 445 -19.57 42.21 22.62
C ASP A 445 -18.97 43.03 23.78
N TYR A 446 -18.34 44.18 23.49
CA TYR A 446 -17.79 45.06 24.53
C TYR A 446 -18.92 45.69 25.34
N LYS A 447 -19.96 46.21 24.66
CA LYS A 447 -21.15 46.79 25.31
C LYS A 447 -21.91 45.77 26.16
N ASN A 448 -21.97 44.50 25.74
CA ASN A 448 -22.62 43.44 26.51
C ASN A 448 -21.78 43.01 27.73
N ASN A 449 -20.45 42.94 27.60
CA ASN A 449 -19.57 42.70 28.75
C ASN A 449 -19.66 43.82 29.79
N GLU A 450 -19.73 45.07 29.33
CA GLU A 450 -19.92 46.22 30.20
C GLU A 450 -21.26 46.12 30.94
N LYS A 451 -22.36 45.78 30.26
CA LYS A 451 -23.67 45.54 30.89
C LYS A 451 -23.64 44.42 31.94
N ILE A 452 -23.00 43.28 31.65
CA ILE A 452 -22.86 42.18 32.61
C ILE A 452 -22.09 42.66 33.85
N ASN A 453 -20.96 43.34 33.66
CA ASN A 453 -20.16 43.86 34.77
C ASN A 453 -20.88 44.96 35.56
N GLN A 454 -21.65 45.82 34.90
CA GLN A 454 -22.51 46.81 35.56
C GLN A 454 -23.54 46.11 36.45
N ILE A 455 -24.23 45.08 35.95
CA ILE A 455 -25.21 44.30 36.74
C ILE A 455 -24.55 43.62 37.93
N LYS A 456 -23.39 43.00 37.73
CA LYS A 456 -22.62 42.39 38.82
C LYS A 456 -22.31 43.37 39.94
N ASN A 457 -21.78 44.54 39.57
CA ASN A 457 -21.42 45.58 40.53
C ASN A 457 -22.66 46.09 41.28
N ILE A 458 -23.82 46.18 40.61
CA ILE A 458 -25.08 46.58 41.23
C ILE A 458 -25.57 45.51 42.21
N ILE A 459 -25.55 44.23 41.83
CA ILE A 459 -25.96 43.12 42.70
C ILE A 459 -25.05 43.05 43.93
N GLU A 460 -23.75 43.23 43.74
CA GLU A 460 -22.78 43.19 44.83
C GLU A 460 -22.93 44.37 45.79
N LYS A 461 -23.06 45.59 45.25
CA LYS A 461 -23.22 46.82 46.06
C LYS A 461 -24.51 46.82 46.87
N ASN A 462 -25.60 46.29 46.30
CA ASN A 462 -26.93 46.31 46.90
C ASN A 462 -27.37 44.95 47.46
N LYS A 463 -26.42 44.03 47.73
CA LYS A 463 -26.70 42.64 48.15
C LYS A 463 -27.70 42.56 49.31
N HIS A 464 -27.50 43.36 50.36
CA HIS A 464 -28.36 43.33 51.55
C HIS A 464 -29.80 43.74 51.22
N GLN A 465 -29.97 44.79 50.41
CA GLN A 465 -31.29 45.30 50.00
C GLN A 465 -32.01 44.32 49.05
N ILE A 466 -31.27 43.63 48.17
CA ILE A 466 -31.81 42.58 47.29
C ILE A 466 -32.32 41.38 48.10
N LEU A 467 -31.58 40.99 49.15
CA LEU A 467 -31.98 39.91 50.05
C LEU A 467 -33.16 40.29 50.95
N SER A 468 -33.23 41.55 51.41
CA SER A 468 -34.37 42.06 52.19
C SER A 468 -35.57 42.49 51.35
N ARG A 469 -35.46 42.45 50.01
CA ARG A 469 -36.50 42.89 49.05
C ARG A 469 -36.87 44.38 49.19
N GLU A 470 -35.93 45.20 49.65
CA GLU A 470 -36.11 46.65 49.72
C GLU A 470 -35.95 47.26 48.33
N ASN A 471 -37.05 47.52 47.63
CA ASN A 471 -37.00 48.02 46.24
C ASN A 471 -36.63 49.51 46.13
N ILE A 472 -36.45 50.22 47.25
CA ILE A 472 -36.13 51.66 47.27
C ILE A 472 -34.84 51.96 46.50
N PHE A 473 -33.82 51.08 46.55
CA PHE A 473 -32.56 51.31 45.82
C PHE A 473 -32.76 51.29 44.29
N LEU A 474 -33.81 50.63 43.78
CA LEU A 474 -34.11 50.52 42.35
C LEU A 474 -34.57 51.84 41.74
N GLU A 475 -35.03 52.80 42.54
CA GLU A 475 -35.40 54.15 42.07
C GLU A 475 -34.20 54.87 41.42
N ASN A 476 -32.98 54.52 41.82
CA ASN A 476 -31.74 55.09 41.30
C ASN A 476 -31.26 54.44 39.98
N TYR A 477 -32.00 53.47 39.43
CA TYR A 477 -31.59 52.70 38.25
C TYR A 477 -32.66 52.71 37.14
N GLY A 478 -32.22 52.61 35.88
CA GLY A 478 -33.12 52.56 34.73
C GLY A 478 -33.90 51.25 34.61
N GLU A 479 -34.96 51.26 33.79
CA GLU A 479 -35.88 50.13 33.56
C GLU A 479 -35.20 48.80 33.20
N ASN A 480 -34.10 48.84 32.45
CA ASN A 480 -33.36 47.64 32.08
C ASN A 480 -32.81 46.88 33.28
N ILE A 481 -32.30 47.60 34.29
CA ILE A 481 -31.75 46.99 35.51
C ILE A 481 -32.88 46.48 36.40
N LYS A 482 -33.99 47.24 36.50
CA LYS A 482 -35.18 46.81 37.26
C LYS A 482 -35.69 45.45 36.77
N LYS A 483 -35.86 45.29 35.46
CA LYS A 483 -36.27 44.02 34.83
C LYS A 483 -35.34 42.85 35.17
N VAL A 484 -34.02 43.09 35.24
CA VAL A 484 -33.05 42.05 35.62
C VAL A 484 -33.25 41.63 37.08
N ILE A 485 -33.38 42.61 37.99
CA ILE A 485 -33.57 42.33 39.42
C ILE A 485 -34.93 41.65 39.67
N ASP A 486 -36.00 42.07 38.99
CA ASP A 486 -37.31 41.44 39.06
C ASP A 486 -37.25 39.98 38.61
N LYS A 487 -36.51 39.69 37.53
CA LYS A 487 -36.31 38.32 37.07
C LYS A 487 -35.51 37.49 38.08
N ILE A 488 -34.50 38.08 38.73
CA ILE A 488 -33.77 37.41 39.83
C ILE A 488 -34.72 37.09 40.99
N TYR A 489 -35.62 37.99 41.35
CA TYR A 489 -36.64 37.75 42.37
C TYR A 489 -37.59 36.61 42.00
N ASP A 490 -38.05 36.57 40.75
CA ASP A 490 -38.90 35.49 40.22
C ASP A 490 -38.19 34.12 40.32
N ILE A 491 -36.93 34.05 39.90
CA ILE A 491 -36.11 32.83 40.00
C ILE A 491 -35.94 32.40 41.45
N MET A 492 -35.62 33.32 42.35
CA MET A 492 -35.45 33.02 43.76
C MET A 492 -36.75 32.51 44.41
N ASN A 493 -37.89 33.14 44.12
CA ASN A 493 -39.18 32.71 44.66
C ASN A 493 -39.53 31.30 44.20
N LYS A 494 -39.43 31.04 42.88
CA LYS A 494 -39.71 29.72 42.31
C LYS A 494 -38.83 28.64 42.92
N ILE A 495 -37.52 28.88 43.05
CA ILE A 495 -36.58 27.86 43.52
C ILE A 495 -36.64 27.68 45.05
N TYR A 496 -36.63 28.77 45.83
CA TYR A 496 -36.42 28.70 47.28
C TYR A 496 -37.70 28.69 48.11
N ARG A 497 -38.78 29.29 47.60
CA ARG A 497 -40.07 29.37 48.30
C ARG A 497 -41.09 28.38 47.76
N GLU A 498 -41.17 28.23 46.44
CA GLU A 498 -42.15 27.38 45.78
C GLU A 498 -41.60 25.98 45.41
N ASN A 499 -40.28 25.80 45.52
CA ASN A 499 -39.57 24.57 45.19
C ASN A 499 -39.82 24.06 43.77
N GLN A 500 -40.00 24.99 42.83
CA GLN A 500 -40.20 24.76 41.40
C GLN A 500 -38.90 24.84 40.61
N GLU A 501 -38.86 24.09 39.52
CA GLU A 501 -37.81 24.18 38.51
C GLU A 501 -38.02 25.42 37.63
N VAL A 502 -36.93 26.12 37.34
CA VAL A 502 -36.93 27.28 36.43
C VAL A 502 -36.05 26.98 35.23
N ARG A 503 -36.57 27.23 34.03
CA ARG A 503 -35.78 27.21 32.79
C ARG A 503 -35.50 28.64 32.33
N ILE A 504 -34.22 28.95 32.13
CA ILE A 504 -33.74 30.24 31.63
C ILE A 504 -32.94 29.93 30.38
N VAL A 505 -33.51 30.21 29.21
CA VAL A 505 -32.94 29.82 27.91
C VAL A 505 -32.67 28.30 27.88
N ARG A 506 -31.40 27.86 27.88
CA ARG A 506 -30.99 26.43 27.91
C ARG A 506 -30.60 25.95 29.31
N MET A 507 -30.61 26.81 30.32
CA MET A 507 -30.23 26.51 31.69
C MET A 507 -31.43 26.03 32.50
N LYS A 508 -31.26 24.88 33.15
CA LYS A 508 -32.25 24.28 34.05
C LYS A 508 -31.80 24.47 35.49
N LEU A 509 -32.58 25.23 36.28
CA LEU A 509 -32.28 25.51 37.68
C LEU A 509 -33.31 24.83 38.58
N SER A 510 -32.82 24.02 39.52
CA SER A 510 -33.65 23.35 40.53
C SER A 510 -32.90 23.27 41.85
N ARG A 511 -33.63 23.29 42.97
CA ARG A 511 -33.05 23.14 44.31
C ARG A 511 -32.33 21.79 44.51
N ASN A 512 -32.66 20.79 43.69
CA ASN A 512 -32.14 19.41 43.82
C ASN A 512 -30.91 19.13 42.93
N THR A 513 -30.46 20.07 42.09
CA THR A 513 -29.25 19.89 41.25
C THR A 513 -27.96 19.98 42.08
N GLN A 514 -26.98 19.11 41.81
CA GLN A 514 -25.75 18.89 42.62
C GLN A 514 -24.91 20.16 42.88
N HIS A 515 -25.03 21.18 42.03
CA HIS A 515 -24.28 22.44 42.12
C HIS A 515 -25.15 23.68 42.43
N MET A 516 -26.44 23.51 42.75
CA MET A 516 -27.32 24.64 43.05
C MET A 516 -27.13 25.15 44.50
N PRO A 517 -26.96 26.46 44.72
CA PRO A 517 -26.89 27.03 46.06
C PRO A 517 -28.12 26.70 46.90
N LYS A 518 -27.93 26.32 48.18
CA LYS A 518 -29.03 25.89 49.07
C LYS A 518 -29.80 27.04 49.72
N THR A 519 -29.27 28.26 49.70
CA THR A 519 -29.89 29.46 50.30
C THR A 519 -29.95 30.61 49.30
N GLU A 520 -30.93 31.50 49.46
CA GLU A 520 -31.07 32.76 48.70
C GLU A 520 -29.78 33.60 48.75
N GLU A 521 -29.12 33.68 49.90
CA GLU A 521 -27.85 34.40 50.04
C GLU A 521 -26.73 33.78 49.20
N LYS A 522 -26.57 32.45 49.25
CA LYS A 522 -25.54 31.76 48.47
C LYS A 522 -25.83 31.85 46.97
N PHE A 523 -27.10 31.90 46.58
CA PHE A 523 -27.52 32.16 45.21
C PHE A 523 -27.12 33.54 44.74
N ILE A 524 -27.40 34.59 45.52
CA ILE A 524 -26.96 35.95 45.16
C ILE A 524 -25.43 36.04 45.03
N ASN A 525 -24.67 35.30 45.85
CA ASN A 525 -23.21 35.27 45.73
C ASN A 525 -22.70 34.61 44.43
N THR A 526 -23.47 33.76 43.74
CA THR A 526 -23.01 33.16 42.47
C THR A 526 -22.85 34.20 41.37
N PHE A 527 -23.68 35.25 41.38
CA PHE A 527 -23.62 36.34 40.41
C PHE A 527 -22.28 37.10 40.42
N LYS A 528 -21.49 37.00 41.50
CA LYS A 528 -20.12 37.55 41.53
C LYS A 528 -19.21 36.91 40.49
N VAL A 529 -19.33 35.59 40.31
CA VAL A 529 -18.40 34.79 39.52
C VAL A 529 -19.04 34.18 38.26
N ASP A 530 -20.35 33.99 38.25
CA ASP A 530 -21.07 33.32 37.17
C ASP A 530 -21.68 34.33 36.17
N ASN A 531 -20.94 34.61 35.10
CA ASN A 531 -21.41 35.47 34.00
C ASN A 531 -22.52 34.80 33.19
N LYS A 532 -22.60 33.47 33.19
CA LYS A 532 -23.49 32.68 32.34
C LYS A 532 -24.93 32.86 32.78
N LEU A 533 -25.20 32.86 34.09
CA LEU A 533 -26.54 33.10 34.60
C LEU A 533 -27.04 34.52 34.27
N ILE A 534 -26.19 35.54 34.40
CA ILE A 534 -26.53 36.92 34.03
C ILE A 534 -26.80 37.04 32.53
N GLY A 535 -25.94 36.43 31.70
CA GLY A 535 -26.13 36.39 30.25
C GLY A 535 -27.46 35.74 29.85
N ASN A 536 -27.80 34.59 30.42
CA ASN A 536 -29.07 33.91 30.17
C ASN A 536 -30.29 34.77 30.56
N ILE A 537 -30.24 35.44 31.72
CA ILE A 537 -31.30 36.34 32.17
C ILE A 537 -31.46 37.50 31.19
N LEU A 538 -30.35 38.12 30.78
CA LEU A 538 -30.35 39.22 29.82
C LEU A 538 -30.90 38.80 28.45
N GLU A 539 -30.61 37.58 28.00
CA GLU A 539 -31.17 37.04 26.75
C GLU A 539 -32.68 36.83 26.86
N GLU A 540 -33.14 36.21 27.94
CA GLU A 540 -34.56 35.91 28.14
C GLU A 540 -35.43 37.17 28.20
N ILE A 541 -34.90 38.27 28.74
CA ILE A 541 -35.59 39.56 28.80
C ILE A 541 -35.32 40.44 27.56
N GLY A 542 -34.67 39.90 26.53
CA GLY A 542 -34.45 40.56 25.23
C GLY A 542 -33.42 41.69 25.26
N GLN A 543 -32.51 41.71 26.24
CA GLN A 543 -31.47 42.74 26.39
C GLN A 543 -30.14 42.40 25.70
N ILE A 544 -29.90 41.12 25.33
CA ILE A 544 -28.78 40.61 24.50
C ILE A 544 -29.24 39.48 23.54
N ASN A 545 -28.48 39.20 22.46
CA ASN A 545 -28.81 38.20 21.41
C ASN A 545 -28.24 36.79 21.66
N SER A 546 -28.94 35.73 21.21
CA SER A 546 -28.67 34.30 21.47
C SER A 546 -27.32 33.74 20.96
N ILE A 547 -26.77 34.30 19.88
CA ILE A 547 -25.46 33.89 19.31
C ILE A 547 -24.32 34.12 20.33
N TYR A 548 -24.48 35.08 21.24
CA TYR A 548 -23.49 35.44 22.25
C TYR A 548 -23.35 34.37 23.35
N ASN A 549 -24.40 33.62 23.66
CA ASN A 549 -24.39 32.62 24.74
C ASN A 549 -23.56 31.38 24.41
N MET A 550 -23.26 31.13 23.12
CA MET A 550 -22.25 30.14 22.73
C MET A 550 -20.83 30.60 23.09
N LYS A 551 -20.50 31.89 23.03
CA LYS A 551 -19.13 32.39 23.24
C LYS A 551 -18.73 32.43 24.73
N TYR A 552 -19.71 32.52 25.64
CA TYR A 552 -19.52 32.55 27.09
C TYR A 552 -19.44 31.18 27.78
N LEU A 553 -19.78 30.09 27.08
CA LEU A 553 -19.58 28.72 27.57
C LEU A 553 -18.10 28.33 27.68
N PHE A 554 -17.19 29.02 26.98
CA PHE A 554 -15.83 28.54 26.71
C PHE A 554 -14.69 29.36 27.36
N VAL A 555 -14.98 30.11 28.42
CA VAL A 555 -13.94 30.82 29.22
C VAL A 555 -13.72 30.17 30.60
N ASN A 556 -13.98 28.87 30.73
CA ASN A 556 -13.50 28.12 31.90
C ASN A 556 -12.06 27.63 31.65
N LYS A 557 -11.15 28.10 32.50
CA LYS A 557 -9.72 27.74 32.57
C LYS A 557 -9.48 26.32 33.11
N GLU A 558 -10.33 25.35 32.79
CA GLU A 558 -10.08 23.95 33.17
C GLU A 558 -9.45 23.15 32.02
N LYS A 559 -8.62 22.18 32.38
CA LYS A 559 -7.73 21.37 31.53
C LYS A 559 -8.42 20.52 30.46
N GLU A 560 -9.73 20.61 30.28
CA GLU A 560 -10.47 19.78 29.33
C GLU A 560 -10.71 20.51 27.99
N TYR A 561 -10.95 19.72 26.93
CA TYR A 561 -11.29 20.10 25.55
C TYR A 561 -10.11 20.48 24.63
N VAL A 562 -9.22 19.53 24.32
CA VAL A 562 -8.17 19.71 23.29
C VAL A 562 -8.78 19.80 21.88
N LEU A 563 -9.72 18.91 21.52
CA LEU A 563 -10.28 18.81 20.16
C LEU A 563 -11.21 19.98 19.79
N SER A 564 -12.10 20.41 20.70
CA SER A 564 -12.95 21.59 20.46
C SER A 564 -12.14 22.87 20.28
N ARG A 565 -10.98 23.00 20.95
CA ARG A 565 -10.06 24.13 20.70
C ARG A 565 -9.51 24.10 19.27
N LYS A 566 -9.25 22.92 18.70
CA LYS A 566 -8.76 22.80 17.32
C LYS A 566 -9.79 23.26 16.30
N ILE A 567 -11.04 22.80 16.44
CA ILE A 567 -12.16 23.27 15.61
C ILE A 567 -12.37 24.77 15.77
N ASN A 568 -12.24 25.31 16.97
CA ASN A 568 -12.37 26.75 17.18
C ASN A 568 -11.27 27.57 16.46
N SER A 569 -10.04 27.09 16.41
CA SER A 569 -8.98 27.74 15.63
C SER A 569 -9.30 27.75 14.14
N ILE A 570 -9.86 26.66 13.60
CA ILE A 570 -10.33 26.59 12.21
C ILE A 570 -11.45 27.61 11.98
N ILE A 571 -12.43 27.69 12.88
CA ILE A 571 -13.54 28.66 12.79
C ILE A 571 -13.03 30.10 12.82
N ILE A 572 -12.02 30.41 13.65
CA ILE A 572 -11.39 31.73 13.71
C ILE A 572 -10.81 32.09 12.34
N LEU A 573 -10.01 31.20 11.76
CA LEU A 573 -9.39 31.46 10.46
C LEU A 573 -10.43 31.55 9.33
N ARG A 574 -11.44 30.67 9.30
CA ARG A 574 -12.49 30.66 8.28
C ARG A 574 -13.34 31.93 8.28
N LYS A 575 -13.41 32.64 9.41
CA LYS A 575 -14.15 33.89 9.57
C LYS A 575 -13.26 35.13 9.63
N SER A 576 -11.95 34.95 9.49
CA SER A 576 -10.96 36.02 9.51
C SER A 576 -10.67 36.45 8.07
N ASP A 577 -10.65 37.76 7.82
CA ASP A 577 -10.10 38.32 6.58
C ASP A 577 -8.56 38.47 6.67
N ILE A 578 -7.99 38.21 7.84
CA ILE A 578 -6.56 38.34 8.11
C ILE A 578 -5.88 36.99 7.93
N LYS A 579 -4.95 36.96 6.98
CA LYS A 579 -4.04 35.84 6.75
C LYS A 579 -2.94 35.81 7.82
N PRO A 580 -2.62 34.64 8.41
CA PRO A 580 -1.50 34.53 9.34
C PRO A 580 -0.17 34.95 8.69
N PRO A 581 0.64 35.80 9.35
CA PRO A 581 1.93 36.26 8.80
C PRO A 581 2.90 35.12 8.47
N TRP A 582 2.89 34.06 9.28
CA TRP A 582 3.72 32.87 9.09
C TRP A 582 3.23 31.94 7.98
N LEU A 583 2.03 32.16 7.43
CA LEU A 583 1.53 31.35 6.31
C LEU A 583 2.04 31.95 5.01
N ASN A 584 2.71 31.15 4.18
CA ASN A 584 3.28 31.62 2.92
C ASN A 584 2.24 32.40 2.11
N ASN A 585 2.59 33.62 1.70
CA ASN A 585 1.70 34.58 1.04
C ASN A 585 1.01 34.03 -0.23
N LYS A 586 1.58 33.01 -0.88
CA LYS A 586 1.04 32.33 -2.07
C LYS A 586 -0.10 31.35 -1.77
N ILE A 587 -0.27 30.92 -0.52
CA ILE A 587 -1.32 29.95 -0.12
C ILE A 587 -2.64 30.66 0.17
N ASN A 588 -3.76 30.29 -0.47
CA ASN A 588 -5.04 30.89 -0.11
C ASN A 588 -5.45 30.49 1.33
N LEU A 589 -5.96 31.43 2.13
CA LEU A 589 -6.36 31.15 3.51
C LEU A 589 -7.44 30.04 3.58
N ASN A 590 -8.40 30.04 2.65
CA ASN A 590 -9.44 29.00 2.62
C ASN A 590 -8.87 27.63 2.26
N GLU A 591 -7.94 27.55 1.29
CA GLU A 591 -7.23 26.30 0.94
C GLU A 591 -6.48 25.76 2.17
N PHE A 592 -5.79 26.62 2.91
CA PHE A 592 -5.09 26.20 4.13
C PHE A 592 -6.05 25.74 5.24
N VAL A 593 -7.17 26.44 5.42
CA VAL A 593 -8.20 26.06 6.40
C VAL A 593 -8.83 24.71 6.04
N GLU A 594 -9.06 24.42 4.76
CA GLU A 594 -9.52 23.09 4.30
C GLU A 594 -8.49 22.00 4.63
N LEU A 595 -7.19 22.25 4.42
CA LEU A 595 -6.14 21.30 4.82
C LEU A 595 -6.12 21.05 6.34
N MET A 596 -6.38 22.09 7.15
CA MET A 596 -6.51 21.95 8.61
C MET A 596 -7.75 21.13 9.00
N GLU A 597 -8.88 21.31 8.32
CA GLU A 597 -10.09 20.52 8.49
C GLU A 597 -9.84 19.05 8.15
N ASP A 598 -9.22 18.80 6.98
CA ASP A 598 -8.85 17.46 6.52
C ASP A 598 -7.91 16.77 7.51
N TYR A 599 -6.91 17.48 8.04
CA TYR A 599 -6.03 16.92 9.05
C TYR A 599 -6.77 16.51 10.34
N VAL A 600 -7.65 17.37 10.87
CA VAL A 600 -8.44 17.05 12.07
C VAL A 600 -9.36 15.86 11.81
N TYR A 601 -10.02 15.85 10.66
CA TYR A 601 -10.87 14.74 10.21
C TYR A 601 -10.09 13.43 10.14
N PHE A 602 -8.96 13.38 9.43
CA PHE A 602 -8.14 12.18 9.31
C PHE A 602 -7.59 11.71 10.66
N LYS A 603 -7.23 12.63 11.57
CA LYS A 603 -6.80 12.27 12.93
C LYS A 603 -7.92 11.57 13.70
N ILE A 604 -9.16 12.03 13.56
CA ILE A 604 -10.35 11.40 14.15
C ILE A 604 -10.58 10.00 13.56
N MET A 605 -10.60 9.88 12.22
CA MET A 605 -10.83 8.59 11.55
C MET A 605 -9.74 7.56 11.89
N ARG A 606 -8.47 8.00 11.93
CA ARG A 606 -7.31 7.19 12.35
C ARG A 606 -7.49 6.66 13.78
N ASN A 607 -7.92 7.51 14.71
CA ASN A 607 -8.14 7.10 16.11
C ASN A 607 -9.27 6.07 16.23
N GLN A 608 -10.37 6.26 15.49
CA GLN A 608 -11.50 5.32 15.49
C GLN A 608 -11.11 3.95 14.89
N ILE A 609 -10.39 3.93 13.76
CA ILE A 609 -9.92 2.68 13.13
C ILE A 609 -8.95 1.92 14.04
N ASN A 610 -8.06 2.62 14.74
CA ASN A 610 -7.06 1.99 15.59
C ASN A 610 -7.63 1.58 16.98
N HIS A 611 -8.94 1.72 17.22
CA HIS A 611 -9.59 1.49 18.51
C HIS A 611 -8.93 2.23 19.70
N ALA A 612 -8.20 3.31 19.41
CA ALA A 612 -7.29 3.94 20.38
C ALA A 612 -7.98 4.94 21.33
N SER A 613 -9.29 5.17 21.19
CA SER A 613 -10.04 5.93 22.18
C SER A 613 -11.53 5.61 22.11
N SER A 614 -12.05 5.03 23.19
CA SER A 614 -13.46 5.03 23.56
C SER A 614 -13.96 6.40 24.04
N ASP A 615 -13.18 7.47 23.79
CA ASP A 615 -13.62 8.82 24.11
C ASP A 615 -14.70 9.21 23.12
N GLU A 616 -15.94 9.27 23.62
CA GLU A 616 -17.08 9.80 22.86
C GLU A 616 -16.69 11.15 22.24
N LEU A 617 -16.66 11.18 20.90
CA LEU A 617 -16.54 12.42 20.16
C LEU A 617 -17.65 13.36 20.63
N LYS A 618 -17.27 14.59 20.96
CA LYS A 618 -18.23 15.58 21.45
C LYS A 618 -19.13 16.03 20.30
N ASP A 619 -20.42 16.17 20.58
CA ASP A 619 -21.45 16.61 19.63
C ASP A 619 -21.04 17.86 18.85
N GLU A 620 -20.33 18.80 19.47
CA GLU A 620 -19.86 20.04 18.81
C GLU A 620 -18.90 19.78 17.64
N VAL A 621 -17.97 18.84 17.79
CA VAL A 621 -16.99 18.49 16.76
C VAL A 621 -17.67 17.72 15.63
N ILE A 622 -18.55 16.79 15.98
CA ILE A 622 -19.39 16.04 15.04
C ILE A 622 -20.24 17.02 14.22
N ASN A 623 -20.99 17.89 14.89
CA ASN A 623 -21.87 18.87 14.24
C ASN A 623 -21.11 19.80 13.30
N TYR A 624 -19.91 20.27 13.70
CA TYR A 624 -19.09 21.11 12.83
C TYR A 624 -18.66 20.37 11.57
N LEU A 625 -18.03 19.20 11.72
CA LEU A 625 -17.52 18.42 10.60
C LEU A 625 -18.65 17.98 9.67
N THR A 626 -19.78 17.53 10.21
CA THR A 626 -20.98 17.21 9.41
C THR A 626 -21.53 18.44 8.69
N ALA A 627 -21.52 19.63 9.30
CA ALA A 627 -21.92 20.86 8.63
C ALA A 627 -20.96 21.27 7.49
N GLN A 628 -19.68 20.87 7.56
CA GLN A 628 -18.72 21.03 6.47
C GLN A 628 -18.77 19.86 5.45
N GLY A 629 -19.67 18.89 5.63
CA GLY A 629 -19.87 17.77 4.70
C GLY A 629 -19.09 16.49 5.01
N TYR A 630 -18.39 16.41 6.15
CA TYR A 630 -17.66 15.21 6.56
C TYR A 630 -18.57 14.21 7.27
N LYS A 631 -18.37 12.92 6.95
CA LYS A 631 -18.95 11.79 7.69
C LYS A 631 -18.00 11.35 8.77
N VAL A 632 -18.42 11.27 10.03
CA VAL A 632 -17.51 11.11 11.18
C VAL A 632 -17.64 9.78 11.92
N ASP A 633 -18.51 8.87 11.46
CA ASP A 633 -18.66 7.52 12.03
C ASP A 633 -17.95 6.48 11.15
N ILE A 634 -16.91 5.84 11.68
CA ILE A 634 -16.16 4.78 10.99
C ILE A 634 -17.01 3.53 10.69
N ASN A 635 -18.14 3.36 11.35
CA ASN A 635 -19.05 2.24 11.11
C ASN A 635 -20.09 2.56 10.02
N GLU A 636 -20.14 3.79 9.51
CA GLU A 636 -21.06 4.18 8.47
C GLU A 636 -20.73 3.47 7.14
N LYS A 637 -21.77 2.98 6.45
CA LYS A 637 -21.60 2.33 5.15
C LYS A 637 -21.00 3.31 4.13
N GLY A 638 -19.92 2.88 3.47
CA GLY A 638 -19.22 3.67 2.45
C GLY A 638 -18.24 4.71 3.01
N ILE A 639 -18.01 4.73 4.32
CA ILE A 639 -17.07 5.69 4.94
C ILE A 639 -15.64 5.55 4.40
N LYS A 640 -15.21 4.33 4.07
CA LYS A 640 -13.90 4.05 3.50
C LYS A 640 -13.69 4.80 2.18
N ASP A 641 -14.69 4.77 1.30
CA ASP A 641 -14.65 5.46 0.01
C ASP A 641 -14.68 6.98 0.20
N GLU A 642 -15.43 7.47 1.19
CA GLU A 642 -15.47 8.90 1.53
C GLU A 642 -14.11 9.38 2.07
N ILE A 643 -13.48 8.63 2.98
CA ILE A 643 -12.11 8.92 3.46
C ILE A 643 -11.15 8.98 2.28
N LYS A 644 -11.17 7.99 1.38
CA LYS A 644 -10.30 7.97 0.20
C LYS A 644 -10.51 9.21 -0.66
N LYS A 645 -11.76 9.53 -0.98
CA LYS A 645 -12.12 10.68 -1.82
C LYS A 645 -11.60 12.00 -1.22
N ILE A 646 -11.83 12.22 0.07
CA ILE A 646 -11.35 13.41 0.78
C ILE A 646 -9.82 13.44 0.80
N MET A 647 -9.17 12.29 1.02
CA MET A 647 -7.72 12.21 1.06
C MET A 647 -7.07 12.47 -0.30
N TYR A 648 -7.62 11.94 -1.40
CA TYR A 648 -7.18 12.28 -2.76
C TYR A 648 -7.29 13.78 -3.00
N ARG A 649 -8.45 14.39 -2.69
CA ARG A 649 -8.64 15.85 -2.80
C ARG A 649 -7.59 16.61 -1.99
N SER A 650 -7.34 16.21 -0.75
CA SER A 650 -6.39 16.89 0.12
C SER A 650 -4.98 16.81 -0.43
N ILE A 651 -4.49 15.62 -0.81
CA ILE A 651 -3.14 15.49 -1.36
C ILE A 651 -2.98 16.19 -2.71
N ASP A 652 -4.01 16.20 -3.55
CA ASP A 652 -4.03 16.98 -4.81
C ASP A 652 -3.92 18.48 -4.52
N SER A 653 -4.63 18.97 -3.50
CA SER A 653 -4.53 20.37 -3.08
C SER A 653 -3.13 20.71 -2.56
N ILE A 654 -2.49 19.81 -1.79
CA ILE A 654 -1.12 20.02 -1.29
C ILE A 654 -0.14 20.12 -2.47
N VAL A 655 -0.23 19.22 -3.46
CA VAL A 655 0.61 19.24 -4.66
C VAL A 655 0.41 20.54 -5.44
N SER A 656 -0.85 20.93 -5.68
CA SER A 656 -1.16 22.17 -6.40
C SER A 656 -0.61 23.41 -5.68
N ILE A 657 -0.68 23.45 -4.35
CA ILE A 657 -0.09 24.55 -3.56
C ILE A 657 1.44 24.55 -3.69
N ALA A 658 2.09 23.40 -3.60
CA ALA A 658 3.54 23.29 -3.75
C ALA A 658 4.00 23.76 -5.14
N GLU A 659 3.30 23.37 -6.21
CA GLU A 659 3.58 23.82 -7.58
C GLU A 659 3.44 25.35 -7.73
N LYS A 660 2.37 25.96 -7.17
CA LYS A 660 2.20 27.43 -7.14
C LYS A 660 3.36 28.16 -6.43
N ILE A 661 3.95 27.53 -5.41
CA ILE A 661 5.10 28.07 -4.68
C ILE A 661 6.38 27.97 -5.52
N GLU A 662 6.58 26.85 -6.24
CA GLU A 662 7.75 26.59 -7.10
C GLU A 662 7.76 27.46 -8.38
N ASP A 663 6.66 27.52 -9.13
CA ASP A 663 6.58 28.22 -10.43
C ASP A 663 6.95 29.72 -10.35
N ASN A 664 6.69 30.35 -9.20
CA ASN A 664 7.02 31.75 -8.99
C ASN A 664 8.50 31.99 -8.65
N LYS A 665 9.24 30.99 -8.16
CA LYS A 665 10.69 31.12 -7.95
C LYS A 665 11.44 31.23 -9.28
N GLU A 666 11.07 30.41 -10.28
CA GLU A 666 11.69 30.52 -11.61
C GLU A 666 11.43 31.87 -12.27
N ASN A 667 10.30 32.52 -11.97
CA ASN A 667 9.98 33.85 -12.48
C ASN A 667 10.68 34.97 -11.69
N GLU A 668 10.81 34.84 -10.36
CA GLU A 668 11.58 35.76 -9.51
C GLU A 668 13.09 35.70 -9.86
N ASP A 669 13.69 34.51 -9.94
CA ASP A 669 15.11 34.32 -10.32
C ASP A 669 15.42 34.83 -11.74
N LYS A 670 14.51 34.64 -12.70
CA LYS A 670 14.65 35.21 -14.06
C LYS A 670 14.53 36.73 -14.05
N SER A 671 13.68 37.30 -13.21
CA SER A 671 13.53 38.75 -13.08
C SER A 671 14.73 39.41 -12.40
N GLU A 672 15.32 38.74 -11.42
CA GLU A 672 16.50 39.21 -10.68
C GLU A 672 17.76 39.09 -11.54
N GLN A 673 17.90 38.00 -12.32
CA GLN A 673 18.96 37.89 -13.34
C GLN A 673 18.79 38.93 -14.47
N ALA A 674 17.56 39.25 -14.88
CA ALA A 674 17.28 40.31 -15.84
C ALA A 674 17.58 41.72 -15.29
N ALA A 675 17.32 41.96 -13.99
CA ALA A 675 17.66 43.20 -13.33
C ALA A 675 19.18 43.39 -13.22
N ILE A 676 19.92 42.34 -12.83
CA ILE A 676 21.38 42.35 -12.73
C ILE A 676 22.06 42.53 -14.11
N THR A 677 21.46 42.01 -15.19
CA THR A 677 21.96 42.24 -16.56
C THR A 677 21.53 43.59 -17.16
N SER A 678 20.61 44.32 -16.52
CA SER A 678 20.22 45.69 -16.92
C SER A 678 20.99 46.78 -16.19
N GLU A 679 21.66 46.45 -15.08
CA GLU A 679 22.53 47.35 -14.31
C GLU A 679 24.05 47.18 -14.60
N ALA A 680 24.42 46.23 -15.47
CA ALA A 680 25.77 46.04 -16.02
C ALA A 680 25.83 46.48 -17.48
#